data_AF-A0A953DJT4-F1
#
_entry.id   AF-A0A953DJT4-F1
#
_cell.length_a   1.000
_cell.length_b   1.000
_cell.length_c   1.000
_cell.angle_alpha   90.00
_cell.angle_beta   90.00
_cell.angle_gamma   90.00
#
_symmetry.space_group_name_H-M   'P 1'
#
loop_
_entity.id
_entity.type
_entity.pdbx_description
1 polymer ?
#
loop_
_entity_poly.entity_id
_entity_poly.type
_entity_poly.pdbx_seq_one_letter_code
_entity_poly.pdbx_strand_id
1 'polypeptide(L)'
;MSGADSTPALPFAGQAQPRRSHSGLSWLLRCLLLSGMLLLLLGIDACCYQAAALPLEVVSQTGTTTLFVGSQRVPLGQLAPLSQLRFPAQDPVLHEYQIDGSDSTNNFTLDLPYIHSLSSSWYYRFQSWMRDLEGYSRWRNLQIWSGQHLIQTIRWPAPATTVRLPASAELRLRLELQRPETPRSLILLTAAGGVLEVTLDRNDRRLSVTWLAPEQDPQRGTGTTQFTNKSVFFPLDAAPFGAEVADTLVRSLLWGTVLLLAVMLARGTVASLCLFACRRRSVASRSQLSADDRQTPHAGRVRRWSWLRPLQHGSGGHILPIRLAGYWQRLTGALHPLALLALGGSLGYTLWIARVEYHGQPHIYDAAAYVFAAKMYAQGRLAVPLPPAADLFPGPFMVQFDGRWFAQYPPGTALTLVPGFWLGLPYAVEPLLGTLALLGIGLVAARLYDRTTATLAVLLGVFSPFYSYLAASYLSHTVTLFYLVWGLWALLCFLQDRKLWGLPLAAFCFGLAYLTREQVALLDIVMLSSAILLAAWRRWRPWPSSWLRMLIASLCIFQVFVILDLLSNLALTGNPLLTPRTLFFAGDRWGFGQGIGFYGAHTLAAGLVNLDEQLTILAIDLFGWPFYLTLALLLIPFVSGRSRASDWLLLAGTLVIALAFVGYFYHGIYLGPRYLYETLPFLLMLSARGLTTLAQSERLVVAAIGQTARQQDPAQRGPQHSPEAASSATAGAAPGAKQSLARTLALARNCPLTALLFMGLLACNLLYYTPRQINLYHNYSGLPAGRQIDLQAIYQPPVHHAIVVTNDLAIYDFVLFPLNEPLLQQGDIIYAQASEPEQFERLRRAFPGRPLYFLEIGPDGRVIYLPLS
;
A
#
# COMPACT_ATOMS: atom_id res chain seq x y z
N MET A 1 1.65 -47.14 -32.13
CA MET A 1 1.63 -48.35 -31.27
C MET A 1 1.78 -47.93 -29.83
N SER A 2 0.96 -48.54 -28.98
CA SER A 2 0.73 -48.35 -27.56
C SER A 2 1.94 -48.59 -26.65
N GLY A 3 1.97 -47.94 -25.49
CA GLY A 3 2.85 -48.25 -24.35
C GLY A 3 3.17 -46.99 -23.55
N ALA A 4 2.27 -46.50 -22.70
CA ALA A 4 2.09 -46.89 -21.29
C ALA A 4 2.78 -45.90 -20.34
N ASP A 5 1.92 -45.28 -19.53
CA ASP A 5 2.17 -44.37 -18.43
C ASP A 5 3.28 -44.83 -17.47
N SER A 6 4.19 -43.90 -17.18
CA SER A 6 4.75 -43.73 -15.83
C SER A 6 5.43 -42.36 -15.76
N THR A 7 4.65 -41.30 -15.51
CA THR A 7 5.21 -40.02 -15.08
C THR A 7 5.81 -40.19 -13.67
N PRO A 8 7.13 -40.03 -13.47
CA PRO A 8 7.66 -39.88 -12.14
C PRO A 8 7.31 -38.47 -11.65
N ALA A 9 6.62 -38.40 -10.52
CA ALA A 9 6.44 -37.15 -9.81
C ALA A 9 7.78 -36.67 -9.22
N LEU A 10 7.98 -35.34 -9.18
CA LEU A 10 8.96 -34.55 -8.38
C LEU A 10 10.37 -34.36 -9.01
N PRO A 11 11.13 -33.26 -8.69
CA PRO A 11 10.98 -32.32 -7.57
C PRO A 11 11.16 -30.82 -7.93
N PHE A 12 10.11 -30.01 -7.99
CA PHE A 12 10.13 -28.59 -7.55
C PHE A 12 9.17 -28.37 -6.38
N ALA A 13 8.19 -29.27 -6.23
CA ALA A 13 7.92 -29.83 -4.93
C ALA A 13 9.17 -30.59 -4.45
N GLY A 14 10.06 -29.87 -3.76
CA GLY A 14 10.53 -30.48 -2.54
C GLY A 14 9.29 -30.72 -1.69
N GLN A 15 8.68 -31.91 -1.79
CA GLN A 15 8.67 -32.66 -0.56
C GLN A 15 10.16 -32.71 -0.18
N ALA A 16 10.57 -31.76 0.65
CA ALA A 16 11.10 -32.25 1.89
C ALA A 16 10.10 -33.35 2.29
N GLN A 17 10.46 -34.63 2.05
CA GLN A 17 10.39 -35.58 3.16
C GLN A 17 10.66 -34.68 4.34
N PRO A 18 9.71 -34.42 5.25
CA PRO A 18 10.00 -33.54 6.36
C PRO A 18 11.32 -34.09 6.86
N ARG A 19 12.44 -33.38 6.60
CA ARG A 19 13.74 -33.63 7.23
C ARG A 19 13.25 -33.75 8.62
N ARG A 20 13.19 -34.95 9.20
CA ARG A 20 12.43 -35.24 10.42
C ARG A 20 12.84 -34.12 11.35
N SER A 21 12.05 -33.06 11.39
CA SER A 21 12.63 -31.80 11.84
C SER A 21 12.38 -32.02 13.28
N HIS A 22 13.44 -32.41 13.94
CA HIS A 22 13.57 -32.45 15.37
C HIS A 22 13.36 -31.03 15.93
N SER A 23 12.23 -30.38 15.61
CA SER A 23 11.61 -29.40 16.46
C SER A 23 10.49 -30.13 17.18
N GLY A 24 10.87 -31.13 17.98
CA GLY A 24 10.02 -31.73 19.01
C GLY A 24 9.74 -30.73 20.15
N LEU A 25 9.55 -29.46 19.81
CA LEU A 25 9.11 -28.44 20.76
C LEU A 25 7.60 -28.62 20.95
N SER A 26 7.19 -28.80 22.20
CA SER A 26 5.78 -28.74 22.56
C SER A 26 5.17 -27.40 22.12
N TRP A 27 3.88 -27.40 21.81
CA TRP A 27 3.18 -26.16 21.43
C TRP A 27 3.27 -25.09 22.53
N LEU A 28 3.37 -25.52 23.80
CA LEU A 28 3.61 -24.65 24.96
C LEU A 28 4.99 -23.97 24.90
N LEU A 29 6.04 -24.70 24.55
CA LEU A 29 7.38 -24.12 24.41
C LEU A 29 7.43 -23.08 23.27
N ARG A 30 6.67 -23.31 22.19
CA ARG A 30 6.50 -22.30 21.14
C ARG A 30 5.77 -21.05 21.65
N CYS A 31 4.72 -21.21 22.46
CA CYS A 31 4.06 -20.06 23.10
C CYS A 31 5.05 -19.29 24.00
N LEU A 32 5.89 -19.98 24.77
CA LEU A 32 6.92 -19.34 25.61
C LEU A 32 7.94 -18.55 24.77
N LEU A 33 8.42 -19.12 23.65
CA LEU A 33 9.33 -18.41 22.74
C LEU A 33 8.66 -17.17 22.12
N LEU A 34 7.39 -17.27 21.72
CA LEU A 34 6.62 -16.12 21.21
C LEU A 34 6.42 -15.06 22.29
N SER A 35 6.16 -15.44 23.54
CA SER A 35 6.09 -14.50 24.67
C SER A 35 7.44 -13.81 24.93
N GLY A 36 8.55 -14.54 24.84
CA GLY A 36 9.89 -13.94 24.93
C GLY A 36 10.17 -12.96 23.80
N MET A 37 9.78 -13.31 22.58
CA MET A 37 9.89 -12.41 21.42
C MET A 37 8.99 -11.18 21.57
N LEU A 38 7.79 -11.32 22.13
CA LEU A 38 6.90 -10.19 22.43
C LEU A 38 7.55 -9.19 23.40
N LEU A 39 8.20 -9.68 24.46
CA LEU A 39 8.92 -8.83 25.41
C LEU A 39 10.11 -8.12 24.76
N LEU A 40 10.86 -8.83 23.90
CA LEU A 40 11.95 -8.22 23.13
C LEU A 40 11.44 -7.10 22.23
N LEU A 41 10.34 -7.34 21.49
CA LEU A 41 9.76 -6.34 20.59
C LEU A 41 9.24 -5.12 21.35
N LEU A 42 8.63 -5.30 22.53
CA LEU A 42 8.24 -4.19 23.42
C LEU A 42 9.46 -3.38 23.89
N GLY A 43 10.60 -4.03 24.15
CA GLY A 43 11.84 -3.34 24.48
C GLY A 43 12.39 -2.52 23.31
N ILE A 44 12.35 -3.06 22.09
CA ILE A 44 12.78 -2.36 20.87
C ILE A 44 11.84 -1.19 20.57
N ASP A 45 10.52 -1.40 20.71
CA ASP A 45 9.48 -0.37 20.57
C ASP A 45 9.75 0.82 21.48
N ALA A 46 10.01 0.56 22.76
CA ALA A 46 10.37 1.59 23.73
C ALA A 46 11.66 2.34 23.35
N CYS A 47 12.66 1.66 22.76
CA CYS A 47 13.88 2.30 22.28
C CYS A 47 13.60 3.21 21.07
N CYS A 48 12.79 2.75 20.11
CA CYS A 48 12.38 3.54 18.96
C CYS A 48 11.65 4.80 19.42
N TYR A 49 10.75 4.68 20.39
CA TYR A 49 10.01 5.80 20.97
C TYR A 49 10.90 6.86 21.63
N GLN A 50 12.02 6.44 22.24
CA GLN A 50 12.99 7.38 22.80
C GLN A 50 13.83 8.06 21.71
N ALA A 51 14.22 7.31 20.67
CA ALA A 51 15.00 7.80 19.55
C ALA A 51 14.20 8.71 18.59
N ALA A 52 12.88 8.54 18.52
CA ALA A 52 11.95 9.32 17.68
C ALA A 52 11.65 10.74 18.20
N ALA A 53 12.53 11.29 19.04
CA ALA A 53 12.38 12.63 19.58
C ALA A 53 13.37 13.60 18.94
N LEU A 54 12.83 14.65 18.32
CA LEU A 54 13.61 15.72 17.72
C LEU A 54 13.95 16.77 18.79
N PRO A 55 15.22 16.96 19.14
CA PRO A 55 15.59 17.97 20.14
C PRO A 55 15.47 19.38 19.55
N LEU A 56 14.96 20.30 20.36
CA LEU A 56 14.84 21.72 20.06
C LEU A 56 15.44 22.53 21.20
N GLU A 57 16.23 23.54 20.85
CA GLU A 57 16.91 24.37 21.83
C GLU A 57 16.87 25.84 21.42
N VAL A 58 16.42 26.71 22.32
CA VAL A 58 16.48 28.17 22.13
C VAL A 58 17.51 28.72 23.10
N VAL A 59 18.57 29.31 22.56
CA VAL A 59 19.64 29.94 23.34
C VAL A 59 19.58 31.44 23.11
N SER A 60 19.27 32.18 24.17
CA SER A 60 19.26 33.63 24.22
C SER A 60 20.44 34.11 25.06
N GLN A 61 21.36 34.83 24.45
CA GLN A 61 22.50 35.48 25.11
C GLN A 61 22.44 36.98 24.81
N THR A 62 23.27 37.78 25.50
CA THR A 62 23.36 39.23 25.32
C THR A 62 23.54 39.61 23.84
N GLY A 63 22.46 40.10 23.23
CA GLY A 63 22.47 40.58 21.85
C GLY A 63 22.33 39.50 20.77
N THR A 64 22.06 38.23 21.09
CA THR A 64 21.72 37.23 20.06
C THR A 64 20.84 36.10 20.60
N THR A 65 19.79 35.77 19.85
CA THR A 65 18.98 34.58 20.07
C THR A 65 19.14 33.62 18.90
N THR A 66 19.41 32.35 19.21
CA THR A 66 19.57 31.28 18.21
C THR A 66 18.64 30.13 18.56
N LEU A 67 17.94 29.63 17.54
CA LEU A 67 17.17 28.40 17.59
C LEU A 67 18.02 27.25 17.01
N PHE A 68 18.04 26.12 17.70
CA PHE A 68 18.57 24.86 17.22
C PHE A 68 17.44 23.85 17.10
N VAL A 69 17.35 23.19 15.95
CA VAL A 69 16.41 22.10 15.68
C VAL A 69 17.24 20.91 15.21
N GLY A 70 17.47 19.96 16.10
CA GLY A 70 18.45 18.89 15.87
C GLY A 70 19.84 19.47 15.56
N SER A 71 20.39 19.18 14.39
CA SER A 71 21.66 19.72 13.91
C SER A 71 21.54 21.09 13.23
N GLN A 72 20.32 21.56 12.96
CA GLN A 72 20.07 22.81 12.24
C GLN A 72 20.18 24.03 13.16
N ARG A 73 20.97 25.02 12.76
CA ARG A 73 21.09 26.32 13.47
C ARG A 73 20.34 27.42 12.72
N VAL A 74 19.37 28.04 13.37
CA VAL A 74 18.58 29.16 12.84
C VAL A 74 18.79 30.40 13.73
N PRO A 75 19.59 31.38 13.29
CA PRO A 75 19.70 32.64 14.02
C PRO A 75 18.39 33.41 13.94
N LEU A 76 17.87 33.83 15.10
CA LEU A 76 16.66 34.63 15.27
C LEU A 76 16.98 36.13 15.38
N GLY A 77 18.26 36.49 15.54
CA GLY A 77 18.72 37.88 15.61
C GLY A 77 18.73 38.44 17.03
N GLN A 78 18.71 39.77 17.14
CA GLN A 78 18.63 40.48 18.40
C GLN A 78 17.18 40.56 18.87
N LEU A 79 16.81 39.75 19.86
CA LEU A 79 15.50 39.81 20.51
C LEU A 79 15.64 40.47 21.89
N ALA A 80 14.62 41.21 22.31
CA ALA A 80 14.45 41.57 23.71
C ALA A 80 14.34 40.30 24.59
N PRO A 81 14.65 40.39 25.90
CA PRO A 81 14.64 39.23 26.78
C PRO A 81 13.33 38.44 26.70
N LEU A 82 13.43 37.12 26.53
CA LEU A 82 12.27 36.25 26.44
C LEU A 82 11.53 36.23 27.79
N SER A 83 10.23 36.54 27.78
CA SER A 83 9.41 36.66 28.98
C SER A 83 8.46 35.47 29.14
N GLN A 84 7.98 34.89 28.03
CA GLN A 84 7.06 33.75 28.05
C GLN A 84 7.29 32.82 26.86
N LEU A 85 7.00 31.54 27.08
CA LEU A 85 6.90 30.50 26.05
C LEU A 85 5.46 29.98 26.03
N ARG A 86 4.80 30.03 24.88
CA ARG A 86 3.43 29.55 24.71
C ARG A 86 3.38 28.36 23.76
N PHE A 87 2.65 27.33 24.19
CA PHE A 87 2.26 26.20 23.37
C PHE A 87 0.86 26.45 22.81
N PRO A 88 0.69 26.53 21.49
CA PRO A 88 -0.63 26.70 20.86
C PRO A 88 -1.62 25.60 21.26
N ALA A 89 -2.91 25.89 21.12
CA ALA A 89 -3.95 24.88 21.28
C ALA A 89 -3.88 23.86 20.15
N GLN A 90 -4.31 22.63 20.43
CA GLN A 90 -4.34 21.55 19.46
C GLN A 90 -5.67 20.81 19.55
N ASP A 91 -6.22 20.43 18.40
CA ASP A 91 -7.28 19.44 18.31
C ASP A 91 -6.67 18.01 18.38
N PRO A 92 -6.99 17.21 19.40
CA PRO A 92 -6.42 15.87 19.58
C PRO A 92 -6.93 14.85 18.54
N VAL A 93 -7.95 15.20 17.74
CA VAL A 93 -8.50 14.33 16.69
C VAL A 93 -7.87 14.62 15.32
N LEU A 94 -7.09 15.71 15.22
CA LEU A 94 -6.36 16.06 14.00
C LEU A 94 -5.02 15.32 13.92
N HIS A 95 -4.93 14.48 12.89
CA HIS A 95 -3.77 13.70 12.49
C HIS A 95 -3.60 13.84 10.98
N GLU A 96 -2.37 13.69 10.49
CA GLU A 96 -2.07 13.69 9.05
C GLU A 96 -2.93 12.65 8.33
N TYR A 97 -2.79 11.39 8.78
CA TYR A 97 -3.55 10.24 8.29
C TYR A 97 -4.65 9.86 9.28
N GLN A 98 -5.86 10.25 8.91
CA GLN A 98 -7.05 10.00 9.72
C GLN A 98 -7.37 8.51 9.77
N ILE A 99 -8.04 8.08 10.86
CA ILE A 99 -8.40 6.67 11.08
C ILE A 99 -9.36 6.13 10.01
N ASP A 100 -10.13 7.01 9.36
CA ASP A 100 -11.06 6.68 8.29
C ASP A 100 -10.39 6.54 6.91
N GLY A 101 -9.07 6.77 6.83
CA GLY A 101 -8.29 6.76 5.60
C GLY A 101 -8.33 8.07 4.81
N SER A 102 -8.91 9.14 5.35
CA SER A 102 -8.80 10.46 4.73
C SER A 102 -7.40 11.05 4.96
N ASP A 103 -6.84 11.63 3.90
CA ASP A 103 -5.60 12.40 3.95
C ASP A 103 -5.97 13.88 4.08
N SER A 104 -5.94 14.34 5.33
CA SER A 104 -6.37 15.69 5.71
C SER A 104 -5.38 16.77 5.28
N THR A 105 -4.13 16.40 5.09
CA THR A 105 -2.99 17.28 4.82
C THR A 105 -2.70 17.44 3.32
N ASN A 106 -2.78 16.37 2.54
CA ASN A 106 -2.37 16.41 1.13
C ASN A 106 -3.56 16.52 0.16
N ASN A 107 -4.70 15.92 0.49
CA ASN A 107 -5.88 15.93 -0.38
C ASN A 107 -6.97 16.90 0.11
N PHE A 108 -6.69 17.64 1.20
CA PHE A 108 -7.63 18.55 1.84
C PHE A 108 -8.97 17.89 2.19
N THR A 109 -8.99 16.57 2.41
CA THR A 109 -10.19 15.74 2.66
C THR A 109 -10.73 15.83 4.08
N LEU A 110 -10.30 16.85 4.84
CA LEU A 110 -10.63 16.99 6.24
C LEU A 110 -12.08 17.43 6.45
N ASP A 111 -12.88 16.54 7.04
CA ASP A 111 -14.23 16.83 7.53
C ASP A 111 -14.21 16.83 9.07
N LEU A 112 -13.94 18.00 9.66
CA LEU A 112 -13.75 18.14 11.10
C LEU A 112 -15.01 17.71 11.90
N PRO A 113 -16.24 18.14 11.55
CA PRO A 113 -17.45 17.66 12.23
C PRO A 113 -17.62 16.14 12.18
N TYR A 114 -17.38 15.52 11.02
CA TYR A 114 -17.43 14.07 10.88
C TYR A 114 -16.40 13.39 11.79
N ILE A 115 -15.15 13.86 11.76
CA ILE A 115 -14.04 13.27 12.53
C ILE A 115 -14.30 13.36 14.04
N HIS A 116 -14.82 14.49 14.53
CA HIS A 116 -15.27 14.62 15.92
C HIS A 116 -16.39 13.64 16.26
N SER A 117 -17.40 13.49 15.39
CA SER A 117 -18.47 12.52 15.61
C SER A 117 -17.94 11.07 15.68
N LEU A 118 -16.99 10.74 14.79
CA LEU A 118 -16.38 9.43 14.69
C LEU A 118 -15.48 9.12 15.89
N SER A 119 -14.82 10.12 16.47
CA SER A 119 -13.89 10.00 17.60
C SER A 119 -14.52 9.32 18.83
N SER A 120 -15.83 9.45 18.98
CA SER A 120 -16.62 8.83 20.05
C SER A 120 -16.84 7.32 19.85
N SER A 121 -16.65 6.81 18.63
CA SER A 121 -16.89 5.41 18.28
C SER A 121 -15.86 4.48 18.90
N TRP A 122 -16.29 3.24 19.20
CA TRP A 122 -15.38 2.21 19.71
C TRP A 122 -14.24 1.89 18.71
N TYR A 123 -14.54 1.97 17.41
CA TYR A 123 -13.58 1.71 16.34
C TYR A 123 -12.46 2.74 16.35
N TYR A 124 -12.82 4.04 16.40
CA TYR A 124 -11.85 5.11 16.49
C TYR A 124 -11.00 5.01 17.75
N ARG A 125 -11.63 4.85 18.93
CA ARG A 125 -10.91 4.74 20.20
C ARG A 125 -9.94 3.55 20.22
N PHE A 126 -10.34 2.41 19.66
CA PHE A 126 -9.47 1.24 19.54
C PHE A 126 -8.27 1.50 18.62
N GLN A 127 -8.51 2.07 17.43
CA GLN A 127 -7.42 2.39 16.49
C GLN A 127 -6.49 3.49 17.01
N SER A 128 -7.04 4.50 17.67
CA SER A 128 -6.29 5.59 18.30
C SER A 128 -5.37 5.07 19.40
N TRP A 129 -5.90 4.21 20.29
CA TRP A 129 -5.10 3.51 21.29
C TRP A 129 -4.04 2.61 20.65
N MET A 130 -4.43 1.82 19.65
CA MET A 130 -3.53 0.89 18.98
C MET A 130 -2.33 1.63 18.38
N ARG A 131 -2.58 2.77 17.71
CA ARG A 131 -1.56 3.61 17.04
C ARG A 131 -0.76 4.51 18.00
N ASP A 132 -1.19 4.66 19.25
CA ASP A 132 -0.68 5.68 20.19
C ASP A 132 -0.77 7.10 19.60
N LEU A 133 -1.95 7.47 19.09
CA LEU A 133 -2.16 8.77 18.43
C LEU A 133 -1.88 9.98 19.35
N GLU A 134 -2.11 9.84 20.66
CA GLU A 134 -1.76 10.88 21.65
C GLU A 134 -0.24 11.07 21.82
N GLY A 135 0.56 10.10 21.38
CA GLY A 135 2.01 10.14 21.41
C GLY A 135 2.64 10.87 20.22
N TYR A 136 1.86 11.23 19.20
CA TYR A 136 2.37 11.91 18.01
C TYR A 136 2.43 13.43 18.17
N SER A 137 3.47 14.01 17.59
CA SER A 137 3.69 15.45 17.52
C SER A 137 3.56 16.11 18.90
N ARG A 138 4.12 15.51 19.94
CA ARG A 138 3.91 15.95 21.32
C ARG A 138 5.18 16.57 21.90
N TRP A 139 5.05 17.75 22.49
CA TRP A 139 6.13 18.38 23.23
C TRP A 139 6.41 17.62 24.54
N ARG A 140 7.69 17.40 24.84
CA ARG A 140 8.13 16.76 26.09
C ARG A 140 9.44 17.34 26.62
N ASN A 141 9.72 17.06 27.89
CA ASN A 141 10.99 17.34 28.56
C ASN A 141 11.47 18.80 28.43
N LEU A 142 10.56 19.77 28.62
CA LEU A 142 10.95 21.19 28.65
C LEU A 142 11.82 21.46 29.88
N GLN A 143 13.03 21.97 29.66
CA GLN A 143 13.98 22.40 30.66
C GLN A 143 14.29 23.88 30.44
N ILE A 144 14.18 24.67 31.50
CA ILE A 144 14.43 26.11 31.48
C ILE A 144 15.67 26.37 32.32
N TRP A 145 16.71 26.89 31.68
CA TRP A 145 18.00 27.20 32.28
C TRP A 145 18.25 28.70 32.26
N SER A 146 18.77 29.22 33.37
CA SER A 146 19.31 30.58 33.48
C SER A 146 20.81 30.47 33.72
N GLY A 147 21.63 30.86 32.74
CA GLY A 147 23.05 30.51 32.72
C GLY A 147 23.25 28.99 32.84
N GLN A 148 23.98 28.54 33.86
CA GLN A 148 24.20 27.10 34.14
C GLN A 148 23.18 26.49 35.12
N HIS A 149 22.23 27.26 35.63
CA HIS A 149 21.27 26.78 36.64
C HIS A 149 19.95 26.35 36.01
N LEU A 150 19.54 25.11 36.25
CA LEU A 150 18.23 24.59 35.86
C LEU A 150 17.17 25.18 36.80
N ILE A 151 16.27 25.98 36.24
CA ILE A 151 15.20 26.68 36.99
C ILE A 151 13.96 25.80 37.10
N GLN A 152 13.54 25.20 35.98
CA GLN A 152 12.30 24.42 35.92
C GLN A 152 12.40 23.29 34.90
N THR A 153 11.79 22.15 35.21
CA THR A 153 11.56 21.06 34.25
C THR A 153 10.08 20.72 34.19
N ILE A 154 9.52 20.67 32.99
CA ILE A 154 8.14 20.27 32.72
C ILE A 154 8.20 19.06 31.78
N ARG A 155 7.86 17.88 32.30
CA ARG A 155 7.96 16.62 31.55
C ARG A 155 7.01 16.58 30.35
N TRP A 156 5.78 17.06 30.52
CA TRP A 156 4.75 17.10 29.49
C TRP A 156 4.07 18.46 29.49
N PRO A 157 4.59 19.45 28.73
CA PRO A 157 3.93 20.73 28.56
C PRO A 157 2.54 20.51 27.97
N ALA A 158 1.50 21.05 28.62
CA ALA A 158 0.14 20.89 28.14
C ALA A 158 -0.13 21.83 26.95
N PRO A 159 -0.94 21.42 25.95
CA PRO A 159 -1.39 22.32 24.89
C PRO A 159 -2.11 23.54 25.44
N ALA A 160 -2.12 24.64 24.68
CA ALA A 160 -2.74 25.91 25.07
C ALA A 160 -2.21 26.53 26.39
N THR A 161 -1.01 26.14 26.86
CA THR A 161 -0.41 26.69 28.07
C THR A 161 0.66 27.73 27.78
N THR A 162 0.84 28.66 28.72
CA THR A 162 1.90 29.66 28.69
C THR A 162 2.79 29.48 29.92
N VAL A 163 4.08 29.31 29.69
CA VAL A 163 5.12 29.17 30.70
C VAL A 163 5.86 30.49 30.84
N ARG A 164 5.91 31.04 32.04
CA ARG A 164 6.68 32.27 32.32
C ARG A 164 8.17 31.93 32.40
N LEU A 165 8.99 32.76 31.76
CA LEU A 165 10.45 32.59 31.71
C LEU A 165 11.11 33.54 32.72
N PRO A 166 12.23 33.14 33.35
CA PRO A 166 12.96 34.00 34.26
C PRO A 166 13.60 35.17 33.50
N ALA A 167 13.57 36.36 34.09
CA ALA A 167 14.32 37.50 33.57
C ALA A 167 15.82 37.23 33.72
N SER A 168 16.49 36.84 32.64
CA SER A 168 17.92 36.52 32.61
C SER A 168 18.56 37.04 31.33
N ALA A 169 19.83 37.44 31.45
CA ALA A 169 20.67 37.81 30.31
C ALA A 169 21.11 36.59 29.49
N GLU A 170 21.17 35.41 30.12
CA GLU A 170 21.46 34.13 29.49
C GLU A 170 20.34 33.15 29.78
N LEU A 171 19.51 32.86 28.78
CA LEU A 171 18.40 31.93 28.87
C LEU A 171 18.60 30.80 27.88
N ARG A 172 18.47 29.56 28.36
CA ARG A 172 18.49 28.36 27.51
C ARG A 172 17.24 27.53 27.75
N LEU A 173 16.43 27.36 26.71
CA LEU A 173 15.25 26.51 26.69
C LEU A 173 15.57 25.25 25.91
N ARG A 174 15.43 24.08 26.52
CA ARG A 174 15.59 22.79 25.84
C ARG A 174 14.29 22.03 25.93
N LEU A 175 13.81 21.49 24.81
CA LEU A 175 12.61 20.67 24.75
C LEU A 175 12.75 19.67 23.59
N GLU A 176 11.85 18.70 23.54
CA GLU A 176 11.85 17.67 22.50
C GLU A 176 10.47 17.60 21.85
N LEU A 177 10.45 17.47 20.52
CA LEU A 177 9.25 17.12 19.77
C LEU A 177 9.25 15.62 19.51
N GLN A 178 8.33 14.91 20.16
CA GLN A 178 8.17 13.48 20.00
C GLN A 178 7.35 13.15 18.76
N ARG A 179 7.87 12.24 17.92
CA ARG A 179 7.22 11.72 16.70
C ARG A 179 6.57 12.80 15.84
N PRO A 180 7.35 13.75 15.27
CA PRO A 180 6.78 14.78 14.41
C PRO A 180 5.96 14.16 13.27
N GLU A 181 4.68 14.48 13.19
CA GLU A 181 3.72 14.01 12.17
C GLU A 181 2.95 15.22 11.64
N THR A 182 2.14 15.83 12.51
CA THR A 182 1.43 17.08 12.21
C THR A 182 2.31 18.30 12.49
N PRO A 183 2.12 19.42 11.77
CA PRO A 183 2.89 20.63 12.01
C PRO A 183 2.79 21.11 13.46
N ARG A 184 3.93 21.52 14.04
CA ARG A 184 4.00 22.00 15.42
C ARG A 184 4.66 23.35 15.55
N SER A 185 3.92 24.24 16.22
CA SER A 185 4.35 25.58 16.55
C SER A 185 4.73 25.73 18.03
N LEU A 186 5.65 26.66 18.29
CA LEU A 186 5.97 27.21 19.60
C LEU A 186 6.07 28.73 19.48
N ILE A 187 5.47 29.46 20.42
CA ILE A 187 5.41 30.92 20.40
C ILE A 187 6.30 31.48 21.51
N LEU A 188 7.26 32.31 21.12
CA LEU A 188 8.15 33.04 22.02
C LEU A 188 7.64 34.47 22.16
N LEU A 189 7.43 34.90 23.41
CA LEU A 189 7.06 36.27 23.72
C LEU A 189 8.24 36.98 24.39
N THR A 190 8.50 38.20 23.94
CA THR A 190 9.60 39.03 24.44
C THR A 190 9.09 40.05 25.45
N ALA A 191 9.97 40.55 26.31
CA ALA A 191 9.63 41.58 27.30
C ALA A 191 9.18 42.91 26.64
N ALA A 192 9.57 43.14 25.39
CA ALA A 192 9.17 44.30 24.58
C ALA A 192 7.84 44.10 23.81
N GLY A 193 7.06 43.06 24.14
CA GLY A 193 5.76 42.80 23.52
C GLY A 193 5.83 42.12 22.14
N GLY A 194 7.01 41.70 21.69
CA GLY A 194 7.16 40.93 20.45
C GLY A 194 6.63 39.51 20.60
N VAL A 195 6.02 38.99 19.54
CA VAL A 195 5.44 37.63 19.46
C VAL A 195 6.01 36.93 18.22
N LEU A 196 6.83 35.92 18.46
CA LEU A 196 7.52 35.15 17.43
C LEU A 196 7.02 33.71 17.42
N GLU A 197 6.49 33.24 16.31
CA GLU A 197 6.09 31.85 16.11
C GLU A 197 7.17 31.08 15.36
N VAL A 198 7.51 29.90 15.87
CA VAL A 198 8.39 28.94 15.20
C VAL A 198 7.55 27.71 14.88
N THR A 199 7.43 27.37 13.60
CA THR A 199 6.65 26.22 13.12
C THR A 199 7.55 25.20 12.43
N LEU A 200 7.45 23.96 12.86
CA LEU A 200 8.08 22.79 12.28
C LEU A 200 7.05 22.04 11.43
N ASP A 201 7.29 21.95 10.14
CA ASP A 201 6.45 21.19 9.22
C ASP A 201 7.32 20.23 8.41
N ARG A 202 7.25 18.94 8.75
CA ARG A 202 8.02 17.92 8.03
C ARG A 202 7.44 17.69 6.64
N ASN A 203 6.13 17.87 6.42
CA ASN A 203 5.43 17.47 5.20
C ASN A 203 5.67 18.51 4.09
N ASP A 204 5.57 19.79 4.42
CA ASP A 204 5.93 20.92 3.53
C ASP A 204 7.44 21.18 3.44
N ARG A 205 8.24 20.32 4.08
CA ARG A 205 9.69 20.37 4.14
C ARG A 205 10.25 21.70 4.66
N ARG A 206 9.59 22.28 5.69
CA ARG A 206 9.81 23.66 6.10
C ARG A 206 9.89 23.85 7.61
N LEU A 207 10.89 24.63 8.03
CA LEU A 207 10.95 25.29 9.33
C LEU A 207 10.76 26.79 9.11
N SER A 208 9.67 27.34 9.63
CA SER A 208 9.36 28.77 9.52
C SER A 208 9.45 29.49 10.85
N VAL A 209 9.95 30.72 10.79
CA VAL A 209 9.98 31.68 11.89
C VAL A 209 9.22 32.92 11.43
N THR A 210 8.07 33.16 12.06
CA THR A 210 7.09 34.18 11.66
C THR A 210 6.84 35.15 12.80
N TRP A 211 6.89 36.45 12.53
CA TRP A 211 6.51 37.46 13.51
C TRP A 211 5.00 37.67 13.49
N LEU A 212 4.32 37.34 14.60
CA LEU A 212 2.89 37.60 14.78
C LEU A 212 2.64 39.03 15.28
N ALA A 213 3.57 39.57 16.07
CA ALA A 213 3.59 40.98 16.48
C ALA A 213 5.04 41.43 16.68
N PRO A 214 5.47 42.57 16.14
CA PRO A 214 6.83 43.06 16.32
C PRO A 214 7.08 43.57 17.74
N GLU A 215 8.35 43.66 18.13
CA GLU A 215 8.75 44.32 19.38
C GLU A 215 8.44 45.82 19.35
N GLN A 216 7.94 46.34 20.46
CA GLN A 216 7.74 47.76 20.67
C GLN A 216 9.06 48.38 21.16
N ASP A 217 9.82 48.99 20.25
CA ASP A 217 11.01 49.77 20.61
C ASP A 217 10.70 51.27 20.56
N PRO A 218 10.65 51.98 21.70
CA PRO A 218 10.40 53.42 21.73
C PRO A 218 11.54 54.27 21.14
N GLN A 219 12.73 53.69 20.87
CA GLN A 219 13.90 54.42 20.33
C GLN A 219 14.22 54.12 18.86
N ARG A 220 13.56 53.16 18.22
CA ARG A 220 13.71 52.89 16.77
C ARG A 220 12.68 53.70 15.98
N GLY A 221 13.15 54.74 15.29
CA GLY A 221 12.35 55.53 14.36
C GLY A 221 11.67 54.67 13.29
N THR A 222 10.57 55.19 12.75
CA THR A 222 9.58 54.57 11.84
C THR A 222 10.11 54.11 10.46
N GLY A 223 11.41 53.86 10.29
CA GLY A 223 12.05 53.77 8.96
C GLY A 223 13.06 52.64 8.69
N THR A 224 13.32 51.67 9.58
CA THR A 224 14.33 50.61 9.30
C THR A 224 13.74 49.20 9.21
N THR A 225 13.60 48.74 7.96
CA THR A 225 13.62 47.36 7.42
C THR A 225 12.87 46.26 8.19
N GLN A 226 11.71 45.91 7.62
CA GLN A 226 10.90 44.71 7.81
C GLN A 226 11.63 43.50 8.42
N PHE A 227 11.15 43.08 9.59
CA PHE A 227 11.36 41.73 10.12
C PHE A 227 10.87 40.72 9.06
N THR A 228 11.80 40.07 8.37
CA THR A 228 11.47 39.14 7.30
C THR A 228 11.20 37.77 7.89
N ASN A 229 10.00 37.24 7.64
CA ASN A 229 9.68 35.84 7.94
C ASN A 229 10.78 34.95 7.34
N LYS A 230 11.38 34.11 8.18
CA LYS A 230 12.48 33.25 7.76
C LYS A 230 11.97 31.85 7.53
N SER A 231 12.39 31.25 6.42
CA SER A 231 12.06 29.88 6.06
C SER A 231 13.33 29.13 5.70
N VAL A 232 13.49 27.94 6.25
CA VAL A 232 14.60 27.04 5.90
C VAL A 232 14.08 25.63 5.68
N PHE A 233 14.81 24.84 4.89
CA PHE A 233 14.47 23.45 4.65
C PHE A 233 14.55 22.62 5.93
N PHE A 234 13.59 21.73 6.12
CA PHE A 234 13.50 20.77 7.21
C PHE A 234 12.81 19.50 6.67
N PRO A 235 13.11 18.27 7.10
CA PRO A 235 14.08 17.89 8.13
C PRO A 235 15.49 17.61 7.63
N LEU A 236 16.47 17.71 8.54
CA LEU A 236 17.89 17.39 8.28
C LEU A 236 18.35 16.13 9.03
N ASP A 237 17.92 15.93 10.28
CA ASP A 237 18.36 14.81 11.12
C ASP A 237 17.57 13.54 10.83
N ALA A 238 18.26 12.49 10.36
CA ALA A 238 17.61 11.24 9.95
C ALA A 238 17.12 10.37 11.13
N ALA A 239 17.76 10.47 12.30
CA ALA A 239 17.53 9.54 13.40
C ALA A 239 16.08 9.55 13.94
N PRO A 240 15.41 10.70 14.17
CA PRO A 240 14.03 10.70 14.65
C PRO A 240 13.06 10.02 13.69
N PHE A 241 13.14 10.35 12.39
CA PHE A 241 12.25 9.81 11.36
C PHE A 241 12.57 8.34 11.03
N GLY A 242 13.84 7.94 11.09
CA GLY A 242 14.22 6.54 10.97
C GLY A 242 13.69 5.69 12.13
N ALA A 243 13.61 6.26 13.33
CA ALA A 243 13.02 5.61 14.50
C ALA A 243 11.50 5.47 14.38
N GLU A 244 10.80 6.41 13.73
CA GLU A 244 9.36 6.28 13.41
C GLU A 244 9.08 5.14 12.43
N VAL A 245 9.85 5.05 11.34
CA VAL A 245 9.78 3.92 10.40
C VAL A 245 10.03 2.59 11.14
N ALA A 246 11.05 2.56 12.01
CA ALA A 246 11.36 1.36 12.80
C ALA A 246 10.23 1.01 13.79
N ASP A 247 9.64 1.99 14.48
CA ASP A 247 8.49 1.83 15.38
C ASP A 247 7.31 1.17 14.62
N THR A 248 6.95 1.69 13.44
CA THR A 248 5.86 1.12 12.63
C THR A 248 6.12 -0.34 12.23
N LEU A 249 7.35 -0.68 11.84
CA LEU A 249 7.73 -2.06 11.49
C LEU A 249 7.74 -2.99 12.72
N VAL A 250 8.28 -2.52 13.85
CA VAL A 250 8.37 -3.27 15.11
C VAL A 250 6.97 -3.53 15.67
N ARG A 251 6.08 -2.54 15.67
CA ARG A 251 4.68 -2.69 16.08
C ARG A 251 3.92 -3.65 15.17
N SER A 252 4.14 -3.59 13.87
CA SER A 252 3.55 -4.55 12.93
C SER A 252 3.99 -6.00 13.24
N LEU A 253 5.28 -6.19 13.53
CA LEU A 253 5.84 -7.49 13.93
C LEU A 253 5.30 -7.96 15.29
N LEU A 254 5.16 -7.03 16.24
CA LEU A 254 4.57 -7.25 17.55
C LEU A 254 3.13 -7.74 17.41
N TRP A 255 2.30 -7.07 16.62
CA TRP A 255 0.92 -7.49 16.36
C TRP A 255 0.84 -8.83 15.62
N GLY A 256 1.76 -9.13 14.69
CA GLY A 256 1.88 -10.46 14.08
C GLY A 256 2.17 -11.56 15.10
N THR A 257 3.02 -11.26 16.08
CA THR A 257 3.36 -12.15 17.21
C THR A 257 2.18 -12.35 18.14
N VAL A 258 1.48 -11.26 18.50
CA VAL A 258 0.27 -11.28 19.33
C VAL A 258 -0.82 -12.11 18.67
N LEU A 259 -1.10 -11.88 17.38
CA LEU A 259 -2.09 -12.66 16.62
C LEU A 259 -1.77 -14.15 16.63
N LEU A 260 -0.51 -14.52 16.32
CA LEU A 260 -0.09 -15.91 16.31
C LEU A 260 -0.22 -16.56 17.69
N LEU A 261 0.25 -15.88 18.74
CA LEU A 261 0.16 -16.36 20.11
C LEU A 261 -1.29 -16.50 20.57
N ALA A 262 -2.14 -15.50 20.31
CA ALA A 262 -3.55 -15.50 20.67
C ALA A 262 -4.31 -16.66 20.01
N VAL A 263 -4.11 -16.88 18.70
CA VAL A 263 -4.74 -18.02 18.00
C VAL A 263 -4.24 -19.35 18.57
N MET A 264 -2.94 -19.49 18.84
CA MET A 264 -2.39 -20.73 19.43
C MET A 264 -2.93 -21.00 20.83
N LEU A 265 -2.98 -19.99 21.70
CA LEU A 265 -3.49 -20.11 23.06
C LEU A 265 -5.00 -20.37 23.09
N ALA A 266 -5.80 -19.57 22.38
CA ALA A 266 -7.25 -19.75 22.29
C ALA A 266 -7.60 -21.14 21.73
N ARG A 267 -6.81 -21.62 20.75
CA ARG A 267 -7.02 -22.96 20.23
C ARG A 267 -6.62 -24.04 21.22
N GLY A 268 -5.52 -23.84 21.93
CA GLY A 268 -5.03 -24.73 22.96
C GLY A 268 -6.03 -24.90 24.11
N THR A 269 -6.64 -23.80 24.57
CA THR A 269 -7.66 -23.82 25.62
C THR A 269 -8.92 -24.53 25.17
N VAL A 270 -9.47 -24.20 24.00
CA VAL A 270 -10.67 -24.87 23.45
C VAL A 270 -10.44 -26.37 23.29
N ALA A 271 -9.31 -26.77 22.68
CA ALA A 271 -9.00 -28.19 22.50
C ALA A 271 -8.85 -28.94 23.84
N SER A 272 -8.22 -28.31 24.84
CA SER A 272 -8.03 -28.90 26.17
C SER A 272 -9.36 -29.03 26.93
N LEU A 273 -10.23 -28.01 26.88
CA LEU A 273 -11.56 -28.05 27.47
C LEU A 273 -12.44 -29.14 26.85
N CYS A 274 -12.41 -29.27 25.51
CA CYS A 274 -13.12 -30.34 24.81
C CYS A 274 -12.64 -31.74 25.24
N LEU A 275 -11.33 -31.93 25.43
CA LEU A 275 -10.77 -33.19 25.94
C LEU A 275 -11.19 -33.47 27.38
N PHE A 276 -11.15 -32.45 28.25
CA PHE A 276 -11.57 -32.58 29.64
C PHE A 276 -13.04 -32.98 29.76
N ALA A 277 -13.91 -32.34 28.99
CA ALA A 277 -15.34 -32.68 28.92
C ALA A 277 -15.57 -34.14 28.44
N CYS A 278 -14.78 -34.62 27.46
CA CYS A 278 -14.85 -36.01 27.01
C CYS A 278 -14.39 -37.00 28.09
N ARG A 279 -13.29 -36.71 28.80
CA ARG A 279 -12.81 -37.56 29.91
C ARG A 279 -13.87 -37.67 31.01
N ARG A 280 -14.50 -36.55 31.42
CA ARG A 280 -15.61 -36.57 32.40
C ARG A 280 -16.79 -37.44 31.95
N ARG A 281 -17.22 -37.35 30.68
CA ARG A 281 -18.29 -38.22 30.15
C ARG A 281 -17.92 -39.70 30.13
N SER A 282 -16.65 -40.03 29.82
CA SER A 282 -16.17 -41.43 29.82
C SER A 282 -16.01 -42.03 31.23
N VAL A 283 -15.74 -41.20 32.23
CA VAL A 283 -15.67 -41.61 33.65
C VAL A 283 -17.08 -41.78 34.22
N ALA A 284 -18.00 -40.87 33.88
CA ALA A 284 -19.42 -40.98 34.25
C ALA A 284 -20.12 -42.19 33.59
N SER A 285 -19.70 -42.61 32.39
CA SER A 285 -20.20 -43.84 31.77
C SER A 285 -19.50 -45.12 32.26
N ARG A 286 -18.37 -45.02 32.97
CA ARG A 286 -17.69 -46.16 33.61
C ARG A 286 -18.29 -46.51 34.97
N SER A 287 -19.07 -45.62 35.59
CA SER A 287 -19.79 -45.87 36.85
C SER A 287 -21.21 -46.40 36.68
N GLN A 288 -21.62 -46.82 35.48
CA GLN A 288 -22.97 -47.34 35.19
C GLN A 288 -22.96 -48.66 34.39
N LEU A 289 -21.97 -49.52 34.61
CA LEU A 289 -21.98 -50.89 34.09
C LEU A 289 -21.88 -51.89 35.25
N SER A 290 -22.98 -51.98 35.98
CA SER A 290 -23.39 -53.16 36.73
C SER A 290 -24.90 -53.05 36.97
N ALA A 291 -25.70 -53.66 36.08
CA ALA A 291 -27.00 -54.30 36.35
C ALA A 291 -27.74 -54.54 35.01
N ASP A 292 -27.92 -55.83 34.73
CA ASP A 292 -29.01 -56.51 34.03
C ASP A 292 -29.63 -56.03 32.70
N ASP A 293 -29.42 -56.92 31.72
CA ASP A 293 -30.42 -57.81 31.10
C ASP A 293 -31.38 -57.31 29.99
N ARG A 294 -31.38 -58.13 28.93
CA ARG A 294 -32.47 -58.49 28.02
C ARG A 294 -33.18 -57.41 27.19
N GLN A 295 -32.88 -57.40 25.88
CA GLN A 295 -33.72 -58.05 24.84
C GLN A 295 -33.20 -57.74 23.42
N THR A 296 -32.92 -58.80 22.67
CA THR A 296 -32.94 -58.86 21.20
C THR A 296 -34.41 -58.75 20.72
N PRO A 297 -34.72 -58.21 19.51
CA PRO A 297 -34.45 -59.02 18.33
C PRO A 297 -34.21 -58.30 16.98
N HIS A 298 -33.71 -59.15 16.08
CA HIS A 298 -33.83 -59.15 14.62
C HIS A 298 -32.98 -58.22 13.74
N ALA A 299 -32.13 -58.93 13.00
CA ALA A 299 -31.52 -58.62 11.72
C ALA A 299 -32.40 -57.80 10.76
N GLY A 300 -31.84 -56.66 10.33
CA GLY A 300 -32.23 -55.97 9.11
C GLY A 300 -30.98 -55.65 8.30
N ARG A 301 -30.66 -56.50 7.30
CA ARG A 301 -29.69 -56.18 6.24
C ARG A 301 -30.17 -54.94 5.50
N VAL A 302 -29.59 -53.78 5.76
CA VAL A 302 -29.73 -52.63 4.85
C VAL A 302 -28.66 -52.74 3.76
N ARG A 303 -29.11 -53.32 2.66
CA ARG A 303 -28.48 -53.34 1.34
C ARG A 303 -28.33 -51.89 0.87
N ARG A 304 -27.11 -51.34 0.86
CA ARG A 304 -26.85 -50.08 0.14
C ARG A 304 -26.90 -50.37 -1.36
N TRP A 305 -28.00 -49.95 -1.98
CA TRP A 305 -28.14 -49.87 -3.43
C TRP A 305 -27.09 -48.89 -3.99
N SER A 306 -26.12 -49.44 -4.70
CA SER A 306 -25.24 -48.73 -5.62
C SER A 306 -25.94 -48.64 -6.98
N TRP A 307 -26.65 -47.53 -7.22
CA TRP A 307 -27.13 -47.18 -8.54
C TRP A 307 -26.68 -45.75 -8.79
N LEU A 308 -25.66 -45.62 -9.63
CA LEU A 308 -25.41 -44.53 -10.58
C LEU A 308 -24.07 -44.84 -11.25
N ARG A 309 -24.12 -45.76 -12.23
CA ARG A 309 -23.18 -45.75 -13.35
C ARG A 309 -23.52 -44.51 -14.19
N PRO A 310 -22.55 -43.68 -14.60
CA PRO A 310 -22.81 -42.74 -15.66
C PRO A 310 -22.88 -43.51 -16.99
N LEU A 311 -24.00 -43.32 -17.69
CA LEU A 311 -24.17 -43.67 -19.09
C LEU A 311 -23.11 -42.94 -19.92
N GLN A 312 -22.18 -43.69 -20.50
CA GLN A 312 -21.60 -43.33 -21.77
C GLN A 312 -22.67 -43.56 -22.83
N HIS A 313 -22.97 -42.56 -23.66
CA HIS A 313 -23.29 -42.65 -25.09
C HIS A 313 -23.48 -41.23 -25.64
N GLY A 314 -22.96 -40.97 -26.84
CA GLY A 314 -23.25 -39.75 -27.58
C GLY A 314 -22.06 -39.16 -28.35
N SER A 315 -21.54 -39.91 -29.32
CA SER A 315 -20.75 -39.35 -30.42
C SER A 315 -21.62 -38.42 -31.26
N GLY A 316 -21.29 -37.13 -31.30
CA GLY A 316 -21.99 -36.14 -32.12
C GLY A 316 -21.39 -34.74 -32.00
N GLY A 317 -20.39 -34.45 -32.83
CA GLY A 317 -20.05 -33.12 -33.34
C GLY A 317 -19.95 -31.93 -32.39
N HIS A 318 -18.83 -31.77 -31.68
CA HIS A 318 -18.25 -30.45 -31.39
C HIS A 318 -16.73 -30.61 -31.21
N ILE A 319 -15.92 -30.19 -32.19
CA ILE A 319 -14.45 -30.26 -32.15
C ILE A 319 -13.85 -29.04 -31.41
N LEU A 320 -14.67 -28.04 -31.06
CA LEU A 320 -14.26 -26.82 -30.34
C LEU A 320 -14.30 -26.81 -28.78
N PRO A 321 -14.78 -27.80 -28.00
CA PRO A 321 -14.82 -27.70 -26.53
C PRO A 321 -13.67 -28.40 -25.78
N ILE A 322 -12.86 -29.26 -26.42
CA ILE A 322 -11.86 -30.07 -25.69
C ILE A 322 -10.69 -29.21 -25.17
N ARG A 323 -10.20 -28.27 -25.99
CA ARG A 323 -9.08 -27.39 -25.59
C ARG A 323 -9.50 -26.39 -24.52
N LEU A 324 -10.67 -25.76 -24.68
CA LEU A 324 -11.23 -24.82 -23.69
C LEU A 324 -11.52 -25.51 -22.36
N ALA A 325 -12.09 -26.72 -22.39
CA ALA A 325 -12.27 -27.53 -21.19
C ALA A 325 -10.93 -27.83 -20.50
N GLY A 326 -9.87 -28.14 -21.26
CA GLY A 326 -8.52 -28.35 -20.71
C GLY A 326 -7.91 -27.09 -20.08
N TYR A 327 -8.08 -25.92 -20.69
CA TYR A 327 -7.64 -24.65 -20.09
C TYR A 327 -8.44 -24.32 -18.83
N TRP A 328 -9.75 -24.51 -18.85
CA TRP A 328 -10.62 -24.31 -17.69
C TRP A 328 -10.27 -25.25 -16.54
N GLN A 329 -9.98 -26.52 -16.82
CA GLN A 329 -9.53 -27.49 -15.81
C GLN A 329 -8.18 -27.09 -15.20
N ARG A 330 -7.23 -26.60 -16.01
CA ARG A 330 -5.94 -26.09 -15.50
C ARG A 330 -6.13 -24.85 -14.64
N LEU A 331 -6.96 -23.91 -15.09
CA LEU A 331 -7.26 -22.68 -14.36
C LEU A 331 -7.95 -22.97 -13.03
N THR A 332 -8.99 -23.80 -13.05
CA THR A 332 -9.70 -24.23 -11.83
C THR A 332 -8.89 -25.19 -10.96
N GLY A 333 -7.87 -25.83 -11.51
CA GLY A 333 -6.85 -26.56 -10.74
C GLY A 333 -5.90 -25.61 -9.99
N ALA A 334 -5.53 -24.50 -10.61
CA ALA A 334 -4.65 -23.48 -10.00
C ALA A 334 -5.39 -22.56 -9.02
N LEU A 335 -6.64 -22.19 -9.33
CA LEU A 335 -7.48 -21.27 -8.57
C LEU A 335 -8.84 -21.89 -8.26
N HIS A 336 -9.40 -21.59 -7.09
CA HIS A 336 -10.78 -21.98 -6.81
C HIS A 336 -11.75 -21.20 -7.71
N PRO A 337 -12.87 -21.77 -8.20
CA PRO A 337 -13.87 -21.04 -8.99
C PRO A 337 -14.39 -19.77 -8.32
N LEU A 338 -14.40 -19.75 -6.98
CA LEU A 338 -14.73 -18.55 -6.20
C LEU A 338 -13.81 -17.36 -6.52
N ALA A 339 -12.50 -17.59 -6.72
CA ALA A 339 -11.58 -16.52 -7.10
C ALA A 339 -11.89 -16.00 -8.51
N LEU A 340 -12.30 -16.87 -9.44
CA LEU A 340 -12.67 -16.45 -10.81
C LEU A 340 -13.96 -15.62 -10.81
N LEU A 341 -14.95 -16.01 -10.00
CA LEU A 341 -16.16 -15.21 -9.80
C LEU A 341 -15.84 -13.87 -9.14
N ALA A 342 -14.95 -13.86 -8.14
CA ALA A 342 -14.49 -12.63 -7.48
C ALA A 342 -13.77 -11.69 -8.46
N LEU A 343 -12.94 -12.21 -9.39
CA LEU A 343 -12.33 -11.41 -10.44
C LEU A 343 -13.38 -10.77 -11.37
N GLY A 344 -14.44 -11.50 -11.72
CA GLY A 344 -15.57 -10.92 -12.47
C GLY A 344 -16.26 -9.78 -11.72
N GLY A 345 -16.50 -9.96 -10.42
CA GLY A 345 -17.02 -8.89 -9.55
C GLY A 345 -16.07 -7.70 -9.43
N SER A 346 -14.77 -7.95 -9.34
CA SER A 346 -13.72 -6.92 -9.29
C SER A 346 -13.68 -6.07 -10.56
N LEU A 347 -13.79 -6.71 -11.74
CA LEU A 347 -13.88 -5.99 -13.00
C LEU A 347 -15.14 -5.10 -13.04
N GLY A 348 -16.28 -5.62 -12.60
CA GLY A 348 -17.52 -4.83 -12.50
C GLY A 348 -17.37 -3.63 -11.56
N TYR A 349 -16.76 -3.82 -10.40
CA TYR A 349 -16.55 -2.76 -9.41
C TYR A 349 -15.56 -1.69 -9.89
N THR A 350 -14.42 -2.08 -10.46
CA THR A 350 -13.42 -1.14 -10.99
C THR A 350 -13.92 -0.38 -12.22
N LEU A 351 -14.72 -1.02 -13.10
CA LEU A 351 -15.42 -0.33 -14.19
C LEU A 351 -16.45 0.67 -13.66
N TRP A 352 -17.16 0.32 -12.58
CA TRP A 352 -18.09 1.24 -11.94
C TRP A 352 -17.35 2.45 -11.35
N ILE A 353 -16.23 2.27 -10.64
CA ILE A 353 -15.39 3.39 -10.17
C ILE A 353 -14.96 4.26 -11.36
N ALA A 354 -14.35 3.65 -12.38
CA ALA A 354 -13.82 4.37 -13.53
C ALA A 354 -14.89 5.19 -14.26
N ARG A 355 -16.11 4.65 -14.41
CA ARG A 355 -17.16 5.27 -15.22
C ARG A 355 -18.11 6.18 -14.43
N VAL A 356 -18.40 5.84 -13.18
CA VAL A 356 -19.41 6.52 -12.35
C VAL A 356 -18.75 7.50 -11.39
N GLU A 357 -17.75 7.06 -10.64
CA GLU A 357 -17.09 7.93 -9.66
C GLU A 357 -16.07 8.87 -10.32
N TYR A 358 -15.36 8.38 -11.34
CA TYR A 358 -14.34 9.15 -12.07
C TYR A 358 -14.82 9.64 -13.45
N HIS A 359 -16.10 9.46 -13.79
CA HIS A 359 -16.70 9.94 -15.05
C HIS A 359 -16.02 9.48 -16.36
N GLY A 360 -15.13 8.50 -16.30
CA GLY A 360 -14.27 8.10 -17.41
C GLY A 360 -13.14 9.08 -17.73
N GLN A 361 -12.83 10.01 -16.82
CA GLN A 361 -11.84 11.08 -16.98
C GLN A 361 -10.65 10.93 -16.02
N PRO A 362 -9.47 11.48 -16.36
CA PRO A 362 -8.34 11.53 -15.44
C PRO A 362 -8.53 12.64 -14.39
N HIS A 363 -8.07 12.40 -13.16
CA HIS A 363 -8.26 13.32 -12.02
C HIS A 363 -6.96 13.70 -11.30
N ILE A 364 -5.81 13.49 -11.95
CA ILE A 364 -4.50 13.94 -11.47
C ILE A 364 -3.64 14.33 -12.65
N TYR A 365 -2.71 15.26 -12.42
CA TYR A 365 -1.77 15.77 -13.40
C TYR A 365 -1.09 14.68 -14.25
N ASP A 366 -0.57 13.61 -13.63
CA ASP A 366 0.06 12.50 -14.36
C ASP A 366 -0.91 11.86 -15.36
N ALA A 367 -2.12 11.53 -14.89
CA ALA A 367 -3.16 10.86 -15.65
C ALA A 367 -3.64 11.73 -16.82
N ALA A 368 -3.77 13.05 -16.60
CA ALA A 368 -4.15 13.99 -17.65
C ALA A 368 -3.11 14.03 -18.78
N ALA A 369 -1.81 14.03 -18.44
CA ALA A 369 -0.73 13.94 -19.43
C ALA A 369 -0.72 12.60 -20.18
N TYR A 370 -0.95 11.46 -19.50
CA TYR A 370 -1.05 10.15 -20.16
C TYR A 370 -2.22 10.08 -21.14
N VAL A 371 -3.39 10.60 -20.75
CA VAL A 371 -4.59 10.66 -21.59
C VAL A 371 -4.36 11.53 -22.81
N PHE A 372 -3.79 12.73 -22.63
CA PHE A 372 -3.47 13.61 -23.74
C PHE A 372 -2.46 12.97 -24.71
N ALA A 373 -1.41 12.33 -24.19
CA ALA A 373 -0.46 11.57 -24.99
C ALA A 373 -1.10 10.38 -25.73
N ALA A 374 -2.02 9.67 -25.09
CA ALA A 374 -2.74 8.56 -25.71
C ALA A 374 -3.62 9.05 -26.88
N LYS A 375 -4.27 10.21 -26.76
CA LYS A 375 -5.00 10.83 -27.89
C LYS A 375 -4.06 11.18 -29.05
N MET A 376 -2.88 11.76 -28.77
CA MET A 376 -1.88 12.03 -29.81
C MET A 376 -1.43 10.75 -30.52
N TYR A 377 -1.12 9.71 -29.74
CA TYR A 377 -0.60 8.44 -30.27
C TYR A 377 -1.67 7.69 -31.07
N ALA A 378 -2.94 7.77 -30.65
CA ALA A 378 -4.06 7.22 -31.39
C ALA A 378 -4.23 7.85 -32.78
N GLN A 379 -3.75 9.08 -32.98
CA GLN A 379 -3.69 9.80 -34.26
C GLN A 379 -2.36 9.60 -35.00
N GLY A 380 -1.46 8.73 -34.51
CA GLY A 380 -0.16 8.46 -35.13
C GLY A 380 0.89 9.57 -34.95
N ARG A 381 0.78 10.39 -33.91
CA ARG A 381 1.67 11.54 -33.66
C ARG A 381 2.41 11.39 -32.33
N LEU A 382 3.72 11.55 -32.32
CA LEU A 382 4.52 11.53 -31.07
C LEU A 382 4.47 12.89 -30.33
N ALA A 383 4.29 13.98 -31.07
CA ALA A 383 4.11 15.33 -30.57
C ALA A 383 3.16 16.10 -31.50
N VAL A 384 2.55 17.17 -30.99
CA VAL A 384 1.74 18.11 -31.79
C VAL A 384 2.43 19.48 -31.89
N PRO A 385 2.10 20.30 -32.91
CA PRO A 385 2.60 21.67 -32.96
C PRO A 385 2.16 22.45 -31.73
N LEU A 386 3.01 23.37 -31.29
CA LEU A 386 2.68 24.29 -30.21
C LEU A 386 1.46 25.14 -30.62
N PRO A 387 0.41 25.24 -29.78
CA PRO A 387 -0.77 26.00 -30.14
C PRO A 387 -0.48 27.51 -30.22
N PRO A 388 -1.23 28.27 -31.04
CA PRO A 388 -1.15 29.72 -30.97
C PRO A 388 -1.53 30.20 -29.56
N ALA A 389 -0.81 31.18 -29.03
CA ALA A 389 -0.91 31.62 -27.63
C ALA A 389 -0.65 30.48 -26.60
N ALA A 390 0.47 29.77 -26.78
CA ALA A 390 0.88 28.60 -26.00
C ALA A 390 0.90 28.78 -24.48
N ASP A 391 1.14 29.99 -23.99
CA ASP A 391 1.08 30.37 -22.57
C ASP A 391 -0.31 30.18 -21.96
N LEU A 392 -1.37 30.20 -22.78
CA LEU A 392 -2.76 29.95 -22.35
C LEU A 392 -3.12 28.46 -22.36
N PHE A 393 -2.17 27.60 -22.75
CA PHE A 393 -2.29 26.14 -22.79
C PHE A 393 -1.12 25.46 -22.08
N PRO A 394 -0.90 25.73 -20.77
CA PRO A 394 0.26 25.20 -20.07
C PRO A 394 0.26 23.66 -20.06
N GLY A 395 -0.83 23.07 -19.58
CA GLY A 395 -1.06 21.62 -19.47
C GLY A 395 -0.20 20.98 -18.36
N PRO A 396 -0.77 20.16 -17.46
CA PRO A 396 -0.01 19.56 -16.39
C PRO A 396 0.99 18.54 -16.96
N PHE A 397 2.26 18.62 -16.55
CA PHE A 397 3.32 17.71 -16.97
C PHE A 397 3.51 17.60 -18.50
N MET A 398 3.19 18.69 -19.19
CA MET A 398 3.40 18.85 -20.63
C MET A 398 4.67 19.67 -20.88
N VAL A 399 5.38 19.32 -21.95
CA VAL A 399 6.60 19.97 -22.42
C VAL A 399 6.27 20.80 -23.65
N GLN A 400 6.58 22.09 -23.59
CA GLN A 400 6.59 23.00 -24.72
C GLN A 400 8.05 23.24 -25.15
N PHE A 401 8.48 22.61 -26.24
CA PHE A 401 9.89 22.65 -26.67
C PHE A 401 9.99 22.62 -28.19
N ASP A 402 10.82 23.51 -28.76
CA ASP A 402 11.14 23.53 -30.19
C ASP A 402 9.88 23.55 -31.08
N GLY A 403 8.93 24.44 -30.76
CA GLY A 403 7.66 24.58 -31.48
C GLY A 403 6.72 23.37 -31.36
N ARG A 404 6.97 22.44 -30.44
CA ARG A 404 6.20 21.20 -30.23
C ARG A 404 5.67 21.12 -28.81
N TRP A 405 4.58 20.38 -28.67
CA TRP A 405 3.90 20.09 -27.41
C TRP A 405 3.72 18.59 -27.24
N PHE A 406 4.20 18.04 -26.12
CA PHE A 406 4.17 16.61 -25.83
C PHE A 406 4.24 16.34 -24.32
N ALA A 407 3.86 15.14 -23.87
CA ALA A 407 3.93 14.79 -22.45
C ALA A 407 5.37 14.52 -22.00
N GLN A 408 5.69 14.81 -20.74
CA GLN A 408 7.02 14.54 -20.18
C GLN A 408 7.33 13.03 -19.98
N TYR A 409 6.31 12.18 -20.06
CA TYR A 409 6.43 10.78 -19.68
C TYR A 409 6.87 9.87 -20.82
N PRO A 410 7.54 8.74 -20.51
CA PRO A 410 7.78 7.66 -21.47
C PRO A 410 6.51 7.17 -22.16
N PRO A 411 6.61 6.64 -23.39
CA PRO A 411 5.44 6.39 -24.23
C PRO A 411 4.59 5.18 -23.79
N GLY A 412 5.09 4.29 -22.94
CA GLY A 412 4.50 2.97 -22.70
C GLY A 412 3.07 3.01 -22.13
N THR A 413 2.78 3.90 -21.17
CA THR A 413 1.44 4.02 -20.60
C THR A 413 0.45 4.52 -21.64
N ALA A 414 0.78 5.63 -22.30
CA ALA A 414 -0.07 6.21 -23.34
C ALA A 414 -0.32 5.23 -24.50
N LEU A 415 0.71 4.52 -24.98
CA LEU A 415 0.57 3.47 -26.01
C LEU A 415 -0.36 2.34 -25.58
N THR A 416 -0.35 1.97 -24.30
CA THR A 416 -1.24 0.94 -23.76
C THR A 416 -2.70 1.39 -23.72
N LEU A 417 -2.94 2.70 -23.55
CA LEU A 417 -4.28 3.30 -23.55
C LEU A 417 -4.87 3.49 -24.95
N VAL A 418 -4.04 3.59 -26.01
CA VAL A 418 -4.47 3.83 -27.41
C VAL A 418 -5.60 2.91 -27.88
N PRO A 419 -5.57 1.58 -27.67
CA PRO A 419 -6.67 0.71 -28.08
C PRO A 419 -8.02 1.10 -27.46
N GLY A 420 -8.02 1.62 -26.23
CA GLY A 420 -9.22 2.13 -25.58
C GLY A 420 -9.82 3.33 -26.29
N PHE A 421 -8.99 4.27 -26.76
CA PHE A 421 -9.44 5.41 -27.56
C PHE A 421 -10.00 4.99 -28.92
N TRP A 422 -9.36 4.04 -29.62
CA TRP A 422 -9.88 3.51 -30.88
C TRP A 422 -11.23 2.80 -30.73
N LEU A 423 -11.47 2.16 -29.57
CA LEU A 423 -12.73 1.49 -29.24
C LEU A 423 -13.78 2.43 -28.62
N GLY A 424 -13.45 3.69 -28.33
CA GLY A 424 -14.32 4.63 -27.63
C GLY A 424 -14.55 4.29 -26.15
N LEU A 425 -13.70 3.43 -25.56
CA LEU A 425 -13.79 2.97 -24.17
C LEU A 425 -12.44 3.13 -23.43
N PRO A 426 -11.81 4.33 -23.43
CA PRO A 426 -10.51 4.52 -22.79
C PRO A 426 -10.52 4.16 -21.29
N TYR A 427 -11.63 4.43 -20.60
CA TYR A 427 -11.78 4.18 -19.16
C TYR A 427 -11.77 2.69 -18.78
N ALA A 428 -11.97 1.79 -19.74
CA ALA A 428 -12.05 0.35 -19.47
C ALA A 428 -10.68 -0.34 -19.52
N VAL A 429 -9.63 0.31 -20.05
CA VAL A 429 -8.31 -0.30 -20.25
C VAL A 429 -7.68 -0.72 -18.93
N GLU A 430 -7.56 0.19 -17.97
CA GLU A 430 -6.93 -0.11 -16.69
C GLU A 430 -7.74 -1.06 -15.80
N PRO A 431 -9.07 -0.94 -15.68
CA PRO A 431 -9.87 -1.96 -14.96
C PRO A 431 -9.65 -3.38 -15.48
N LEU A 432 -9.54 -3.52 -16.81
CA LEU A 432 -9.24 -4.80 -17.44
C LEU A 432 -7.81 -5.27 -17.11
N LEU A 433 -6.81 -4.42 -17.27
CA LEU A 433 -5.42 -4.75 -16.98
C LEU A 433 -5.19 -5.08 -15.50
N GLY A 434 -5.80 -4.32 -14.59
CA GLY A 434 -5.77 -4.57 -13.15
C GLY A 434 -6.36 -5.95 -12.81
N THR A 435 -7.53 -6.28 -13.38
CA THR A 435 -8.17 -7.58 -13.14
C THR A 435 -7.31 -8.73 -13.69
N LEU A 436 -6.71 -8.54 -14.86
CA LEU A 436 -5.78 -9.51 -15.44
C LEU A 436 -4.46 -9.60 -14.64
N ALA A 437 -4.02 -8.51 -14.01
CA ALA A 437 -2.89 -8.53 -13.09
C ALA A 437 -3.22 -9.35 -11.84
N LEU A 438 -4.40 -9.18 -11.22
CA LEU A 438 -4.84 -10.02 -10.09
C LEU A 438 -4.92 -11.51 -10.47
N LEU A 439 -5.42 -11.82 -11.67
CA LEU A 439 -5.38 -13.18 -12.19
C LEU A 439 -3.94 -13.70 -12.28
N GLY A 440 -3.04 -12.91 -12.86
CA GLY A 440 -1.61 -13.24 -12.95
C GLY A 440 -0.97 -13.47 -11.58
N ILE A 441 -1.29 -12.64 -10.58
CA ILE A 441 -0.84 -12.79 -9.18
C ILE A 441 -1.30 -14.13 -8.62
N GLY A 442 -2.58 -14.49 -8.83
CA GLY A 442 -3.11 -15.80 -8.44
C GLY A 442 -2.36 -16.96 -9.09
N LEU A 443 -2.05 -16.86 -10.39
CA LEU A 443 -1.32 -17.92 -11.11
C LEU A 443 0.15 -18.02 -10.66
N VAL A 444 0.80 -16.90 -10.37
CA VAL A 444 2.14 -16.86 -9.75
C VAL A 444 2.10 -17.52 -8.37
N ALA A 445 1.11 -17.16 -7.54
CA ALA A 445 0.94 -17.73 -6.21
C ALA A 445 0.70 -19.25 -6.25
N ALA A 446 -0.08 -19.74 -7.23
CA ALA A 446 -0.31 -21.17 -7.41
C ALA A 446 0.97 -21.94 -7.77
N ARG A 447 1.90 -21.29 -8.49
CA ARG A 447 3.21 -21.84 -8.83
C ARG A 447 4.22 -21.80 -7.69
N LEU A 448 4.16 -20.78 -6.83
CA LEU A 448 5.07 -20.65 -5.68
C LEU A 448 4.60 -21.47 -4.47
N TYR A 449 3.29 -21.67 -4.33
CA TYR A 449 2.67 -22.25 -3.15
C TYR A 449 1.67 -23.36 -3.50
N ASP A 450 0.38 -23.08 -3.35
CA ASP A 450 -0.71 -24.02 -3.52
C ASP A 450 -2.01 -23.27 -3.88
N ARG A 451 -3.00 -24.03 -4.34
CA ARG A 451 -4.32 -23.51 -4.76
C ARG A 451 -5.01 -22.65 -3.69
N THR A 452 -4.86 -22.98 -2.42
CA THR A 452 -5.49 -22.23 -1.31
C THR A 452 -4.86 -20.86 -1.18
N THR A 453 -3.53 -20.81 -1.09
CA THR A 453 -2.78 -19.55 -1.02
C THR A 453 -3.06 -18.67 -2.24
N ALA A 454 -3.10 -19.27 -3.42
CA ALA A 454 -3.40 -18.57 -4.68
C ALA A 454 -4.80 -17.96 -4.69
N THR A 455 -5.80 -18.72 -4.25
CA THR A 455 -7.19 -18.25 -4.14
C THR A 455 -7.29 -17.11 -3.14
N LEU A 456 -6.63 -17.22 -1.98
CA LEU A 456 -6.62 -16.16 -0.97
C LEU A 456 -5.93 -14.88 -1.46
N ALA A 457 -4.82 -14.99 -2.21
CA ALA A 457 -4.14 -13.83 -2.78
C ALA A 457 -5.06 -13.05 -3.74
N VAL A 458 -5.81 -13.76 -4.58
CA VAL A 458 -6.81 -13.13 -5.46
C VAL A 458 -7.93 -12.49 -4.65
N LEU A 459 -8.51 -13.19 -3.67
CA LEU A 459 -9.59 -12.63 -2.84
C LEU A 459 -9.14 -11.38 -2.09
N LEU A 460 -7.94 -11.39 -1.50
CA LEU A 460 -7.36 -10.22 -0.84
C LEU A 460 -7.18 -9.05 -1.81
N GLY A 461 -6.73 -9.31 -3.03
CA GLY A 461 -6.58 -8.28 -4.07
C GLY A 461 -7.92 -7.70 -4.53
N VAL A 462 -8.93 -8.54 -4.73
CA VAL A 462 -10.29 -8.12 -5.13
C VAL A 462 -10.93 -7.22 -4.08
N PHE A 463 -10.68 -7.50 -2.79
CA PHE A 463 -11.19 -6.68 -1.69
C PHE A 463 -10.21 -5.59 -1.24
N SER A 464 -9.13 -5.32 -1.99
CA SER A 464 -8.19 -4.25 -1.65
C SER A 464 -8.68 -2.91 -2.22
N PRO A 465 -8.97 -1.90 -1.36
CA PRO A 465 -9.31 -0.56 -1.81
C PRO A 465 -8.14 0.09 -2.57
N PHE A 466 -6.91 -0.07 -2.07
CA PHE A 466 -5.68 0.37 -2.73
C PHE A 466 -5.57 -0.15 -4.17
N TYR A 467 -5.87 -1.44 -4.41
CA TYR A 467 -5.95 -1.98 -5.76
C TYR A 467 -7.05 -1.30 -6.60
N SER A 468 -8.26 -1.23 -6.06
CA SER A 468 -9.48 -0.93 -6.82
C SER A 468 -9.54 0.51 -7.34
N TYR A 469 -9.18 1.49 -6.51
CA TYR A 469 -9.22 2.91 -6.91
C TYR A 469 -8.11 3.26 -7.89
N LEU A 470 -6.89 2.75 -7.68
CA LEU A 470 -5.78 2.98 -8.62
C LEU A 470 -6.00 2.27 -9.96
N ALA A 471 -6.61 1.08 -9.97
CA ALA A 471 -6.94 0.36 -11.21
C ALA A 471 -7.97 1.06 -12.11
N ALA A 472 -8.53 2.19 -11.68
CA ALA A 472 -9.51 2.97 -12.41
C ALA A 472 -9.01 4.39 -12.80
N SER A 473 -7.74 4.73 -12.52
CA SER A 473 -7.30 6.13 -12.39
C SER A 473 -6.55 6.74 -13.59
N TYR A 474 -6.32 5.98 -14.66
CA TYR A 474 -5.43 6.31 -15.79
C TYR A 474 -3.95 6.50 -15.41
N LEU A 475 -3.53 6.01 -14.24
CA LEU A 475 -2.15 6.09 -13.78
C LEU A 475 -1.29 4.93 -14.29
N SER A 476 -0.03 5.23 -14.60
CA SER A 476 0.95 4.26 -15.13
C SER A 476 1.21 3.02 -14.24
N HIS A 477 0.77 3.03 -12.98
CA HIS A 477 0.95 1.96 -12.00
C HIS A 477 0.27 0.65 -12.41
N THR A 478 -1.00 0.68 -12.83
CA THR A 478 -1.75 -0.54 -13.19
C THR A 478 -1.23 -1.18 -14.45
N VAL A 479 -0.84 -0.36 -15.43
CA VAL A 479 -0.19 -0.81 -16.66
C VAL A 479 1.13 -1.51 -16.36
N THR A 480 1.98 -0.89 -15.53
CA THR A 480 3.29 -1.44 -15.16
C THR A 480 3.14 -2.74 -14.37
N LEU A 481 2.23 -2.76 -13.38
CA LEU A 481 1.93 -3.94 -12.58
C LEU A 481 1.51 -5.13 -13.46
N PHE A 482 0.62 -4.91 -14.43
CA PHE A 482 0.19 -5.95 -15.36
C PHE A 482 1.39 -6.59 -16.07
N TYR A 483 2.27 -5.77 -16.66
CA TYR A 483 3.43 -6.28 -17.38
C TYR A 483 4.43 -7.01 -16.46
N LEU A 484 4.71 -6.48 -15.28
CA LEU A 484 5.63 -7.10 -14.31
C LEU A 484 5.12 -8.47 -13.84
N VAL A 485 3.83 -8.59 -13.53
CA VAL A 485 3.22 -9.84 -13.06
C VAL A 485 3.25 -10.92 -14.14
N TRP A 486 2.89 -10.59 -15.38
CA TRP A 486 2.90 -11.56 -16.48
C TRP A 486 4.32 -11.93 -16.91
N GLY A 487 5.28 -11.00 -16.82
CA GLY A 487 6.69 -11.29 -16.99
C GLY A 487 7.22 -12.26 -15.93
N LEU A 488 6.90 -12.04 -14.65
CA LEU A 488 7.23 -12.96 -13.57
C LEU A 488 6.61 -14.34 -13.76
N TRP A 489 5.34 -14.41 -14.16
CA TRP A 489 4.67 -15.68 -14.47
C TRP A 489 5.37 -16.44 -15.60
N ALA A 490 5.79 -15.75 -16.66
CA ALA A 490 6.53 -16.33 -17.78
C ALA A 490 7.92 -16.85 -17.35
N LEU A 491 8.64 -16.10 -16.51
CA LEU A 491 9.90 -16.55 -15.91
C LEU A 491 9.72 -17.82 -15.07
N LEU A 492 8.65 -17.91 -14.27
CA LEU A 492 8.36 -19.11 -13.49
C LEU A 492 8.00 -20.31 -14.39
N CYS A 493 7.31 -20.08 -15.50
CA CYS A 493 7.06 -21.14 -16.50
C CYS A 493 8.38 -21.68 -17.09
N PHE A 494 9.35 -20.81 -17.35
CA PHE A 494 10.69 -21.21 -17.77
C PHE A 494 11.41 -22.02 -16.69
N LEU A 495 11.47 -21.48 -15.46
CA LEU A 495 12.16 -22.11 -14.33
C LEU A 495 11.59 -23.48 -13.98
N GLN A 496 10.26 -23.62 -13.93
CA GLN A 496 9.59 -24.79 -13.37
C GLN A 496 9.22 -25.85 -14.43
N ASP A 497 8.70 -25.43 -15.59
CA ASP A 497 8.12 -26.32 -16.60
C ASP A 497 9.04 -26.57 -17.80
N ARG A 498 10.20 -25.92 -17.84
CA ARG A 498 11.09 -25.87 -19.01
C ARG A 498 10.53 -25.28 -20.29
N LYS A 499 9.57 -24.37 -20.15
CA LYS A 499 9.01 -23.63 -21.28
C LYS A 499 9.98 -22.53 -21.70
N LEU A 500 10.80 -22.81 -22.70
CA LEU A 500 11.83 -21.92 -23.23
C LEU A 500 11.29 -20.56 -23.69
N TRP A 501 10.06 -20.50 -24.19
CA TRP A 501 9.38 -19.25 -24.55
C TRP A 501 9.14 -18.31 -23.37
N GLY A 502 9.22 -18.81 -22.13
CA GLY A 502 9.02 -18.00 -20.92
C GLY A 502 10.04 -16.88 -20.78
N LEU A 503 11.29 -17.09 -21.23
CA LEU A 503 12.32 -16.06 -21.25
C LEU A 503 12.01 -14.90 -22.21
N PRO A 504 11.78 -15.13 -23.52
CA PRO A 504 11.49 -14.03 -24.45
C PRO A 504 10.17 -13.33 -24.12
N LEU A 505 9.14 -14.05 -23.65
CA LEU A 505 7.90 -13.41 -23.20
C LEU A 505 8.12 -12.53 -21.97
N ALA A 506 8.91 -12.99 -21.00
CA ALA A 506 9.27 -12.17 -19.84
C ALA A 506 10.00 -10.89 -20.27
N ALA A 507 10.98 -11.01 -21.16
CA ALA A 507 11.71 -9.85 -21.68
C ALA A 507 10.80 -8.86 -22.42
N PHE A 508 9.81 -9.35 -23.17
CA PHE A 508 8.82 -8.51 -23.83
C PHE A 508 7.96 -7.73 -22.83
N CYS A 509 7.38 -8.43 -21.84
CA CYS A 509 6.60 -7.77 -20.79
C CYS A 509 7.44 -6.77 -19.99
N PHE A 510 8.66 -7.14 -19.60
CA PHE A 510 9.58 -6.27 -18.87
C PHE A 510 10.04 -5.07 -19.68
N GLY A 511 10.21 -5.21 -20.99
CA GLY A 511 10.48 -4.08 -21.89
C GLY A 511 9.32 -3.09 -21.96
N LEU A 512 8.07 -3.58 -21.97
CA LEU A 512 6.89 -2.71 -21.87
C LEU A 512 6.77 -2.03 -20.51
N ALA A 513 7.05 -2.74 -19.41
CA ALA A 513 7.13 -2.14 -18.06
C ALA A 513 8.24 -1.08 -17.96
N TYR A 514 9.36 -1.28 -18.63
CA TYR A 514 10.44 -0.30 -18.70
C TYR A 514 10.00 0.97 -19.45
N LEU A 515 9.29 0.83 -20.57
CA LEU A 515 8.73 1.97 -21.32
C LEU A 515 7.58 2.69 -20.59
N THR A 516 7.03 2.13 -19.51
CA THR A 516 5.99 2.78 -18.71
C THR A 516 6.59 3.48 -17.49
N ARG A 517 7.44 2.77 -16.72
CA ARG A 517 8.05 3.26 -15.48
C ARG A 517 9.45 2.65 -15.32
N GLU A 518 10.45 3.31 -15.88
CA GLU A 518 11.81 2.79 -16.08
C GLU A 518 12.50 2.35 -14.78
N GLN A 519 12.43 3.16 -13.73
CA GLN A 519 13.14 2.91 -12.46
C GLN A 519 12.56 1.72 -11.71
N VAL A 520 11.24 1.70 -11.49
CA VAL A 520 10.56 0.63 -10.77
C VAL A 520 10.67 -0.69 -11.53
N ALA A 521 10.49 -0.65 -12.85
CA ALA A 521 10.65 -1.83 -13.68
C ALA A 521 12.07 -2.40 -13.58
N LEU A 522 13.11 -1.58 -13.67
CA LEU A 522 14.50 -2.07 -13.57
C LEU A 522 14.80 -2.70 -12.20
N LEU A 523 14.32 -2.11 -11.10
CA LEU A 523 14.49 -2.69 -9.77
C LEU A 523 13.89 -4.11 -9.69
N ASP A 524 12.64 -4.27 -10.14
CA ASP A 524 11.96 -5.56 -10.14
C ASP A 524 12.60 -6.56 -11.11
N ILE A 525 12.95 -6.12 -12.32
CA ILE A 525 13.58 -6.97 -13.34
C ILE A 525 14.92 -7.49 -12.81
N VAL A 526 15.78 -6.62 -12.29
CA VAL A 526 17.10 -7.00 -11.77
C VAL A 526 16.94 -7.98 -10.62
N MET A 527 16.08 -7.68 -9.64
CA MET A 527 15.90 -8.52 -8.47
C MET A 527 15.29 -9.88 -8.83
N LEU A 528 14.14 -9.91 -9.51
CA LEU A 528 13.40 -11.15 -9.77
C LEU A 528 14.13 -12.01 -10.82
N SER A 529 14.63 -11.40 -11.89
CA SER A 529 15.32 -12.15 -12.95
C SER A 529 16.63 -12.73 -12.43
N SER A 530 17.43 -11.98 -11.66
CA SER A 530 18.68 -12.52 -11.11
C SER A 530 18.44 -13.68 -10.16
N ALA A 531 17.47 -13.57 -9.24
CA ALA A 531 17.12 -14.64 -8.32
C ALA A 531 16.62 -15.90 -9.05
N ILE A 532 15.75 -15.73 -10.04
CA ILE A 532 15.17 -16.85 -10.81
C ILE A 532 16.22 -17.48 -11.73
N LEU A 533 17.04 -16.68 -12.42
CA LEU A 533 18.11 -17.18 -13.29
C LEU A 533 19.18 -17.91 -12.48
N LEU A 534 19.52 -17.44 -11.27
CA LEU A 534 20.42 -18.15 -10.36
C LEU A 534 19.84 -19.49 -9.91
N ALA A 535 18.54 -19.55 -9.59
CA ALA A 535 17.86 -20.79 -9.24
C ALA A 535 17.84 -21.78 -10.42
N ALA A 536 17.57 -21.28 -11.62
CA ALA A 536 17.62 -22.01 -12.88
C ALA A 536 19.03 -22.57 -13.15
N TRP A 537 20.05 -21.73 -13.06
CA TRP A 537 21.47 -22.06 -13.24
C TRP A 537 21.91 -23.21 -12.32
N ARG A 538 21.51 -23.17 -11.05
CA ARG A 538 21.85 -24.20 -10.05
C ARG A 538 21.18 -25.53 -10.33
N ARG A 539 19.94 -25.51 -10.84
CA ARG A 539 19.13 -26.73 -11.00
C ARG A 539 19.40 -27.48 -12.30
N TRP A 540 19.87 -26.83 -13.36
CA TRP A 540 19.83 -27.39 -14.72
C TRP A 540 21.20 -27.73 -15.31
N ARG A 541 22.19 -28.12 -14.48
CA ARG A 541 23.52 -28.50 -14.98
C ARG A 541 23.54 -29.92 -15.58
N PRO A 542 24.17 -30.14 -16.75
CA PRO A 542 24.79 -29.17 -17.68
C PRO A 542 23.73 -28.44 -18.54
N TRP A 543 24.01 -27.18 -18.93
CA TRP A 543 23.00 -26.38 -19.64
C TRP A 543 22.81 -26.80 -21.10
N PRO A 544 21.57 -26.94 -21.55
CA PRO A 544 21.29 -27.16 -22.97
C PRO A 544 21.58 -25.89 -23.78
N SER A 545 22.14 -26.02 -24.98
CA SER A 545 22.46 -24.89 -25.87
C SER A 545 21.24 -24.02 -26.23
N SER A 546 20.03 -24.57 -26.13
CA SER A 546 18.78 -23.84 -26.31
C SER A 546 18.55 -22.75 -25.26
N TRP A 547 19.09 -22.88 -24.05
CA TRP A 547 18.98 -21.87 -23.00
C TRP A 547 19.72 -20.59 -23.36
N LEU A 548 20.98 -20.73 -23.80
CA LEU A 548 21.80 -19.58 -24.20
C LEU A 548 21.13 -18.83 -25.36
N ARG A 549 20.59 -19.56 -26.36
CA ARG A 549 19.85 -18.95 -27.46
C ARG A 549 18.63 -18.14 -26.98
N MET A 550 17.88 -18.65 -26.02
CA MET A 550 16.71 -17.92 -25.49
C MET A 550 17.12 -16.74 -24.61
N LEU A 551 18.21 -16.84 -23.85
CA LEU A 551 18.75 -15.73 -23.08
C LEU A 551 19.22 -14.59 -24.01
N ILE A 552 19.92 -14.93 -25.10
CA ILE A 552 20.32 -13.97 -26.13
C ILE A 552 19.07 -13.35 -26.79
N ALA A 553 18.07 -14.16 -27.15
CA ALA A 553 16.82 -13.66 -27.72
C ALA A 553 16.11 -12.70 -26.75
N SER A 554 16.05 -13.02 -25.46
CA SER A 554 15.50 -12.15 -24.42
C SER A 554 16.25 -10.83 -24.30
N LEU A 555 17.59 -10.87 -24.31
CA LEU A 555 18.41 -9.65 -24.30
C LEU A 555 18.14 -8.80 -25.54
N CYS A 556 18.04 -9.41 -26.72
CA CYS A 556 17.71 -8.69 -27.97
C CYS A 556 16.32 -8.06 -27.88
N ILE A 557 15.32 -8.79 -27.39
CA ILE A 557 13.95 -8.27 -27.22
C ILE A 557 13.96 -7.08 -26.26
N PHE A 558 14.57 -7.21 -25.08
CA PHE A 558 14.62 -6.11 -24.12
C PHE A 558 15.37 -4.89 -24.69
N GLN A 559 16.46 -5.12 -25.42
CA GLN A 559 17.23 -4.06 -26.08
C GLN A 559 16.40 -3.26 -27.09
N VAL A 560 15.43 -3.88 -27.77
CA VAL A 560 14.51 -3.14 -28.67
C VAL A 560 13.76 -2.06 -27.89
N PHE A 561 13.29 -2.34 -26.68
CA PHE A 561 12.58 -1.35 -25.86
C PHE A 561 13.49 -0.23 -25.39
N VAL A 562 14.74 -0.55 -25.00
CA VAL A 562 15.75 0.49 -24.68
C VAL A 562 16.03 1.37 -25.90
N ILE A 563 16.15 0.78 -27.09
CA ILE A 563 16.34 1.55 -28.33
C ILE A 563 15.11 2.42 -28.62
N LEU A 564 13.89 1.91 -28.42
CA LEU A 564 12.67 2.70 -28.61
C LEU A 564 12.59 3.89 -27.67
N ASP A 565 13.01 3.73 -26.41
CA ASP A 565 13.10 4.85 -25.46
C ASP A 565 14.08 5.93 -25.94
N LEU A 566 15.31 5.52 -26.30
CA LEU A 566 16.33 6.43 -26.82
C LEU A 566 15.92 7.13 -28.12
N LEU A 567 15.24 6.42 -29.02
CA LEU A 567 14.70 6.99 -30.26
C LEU A 567 13.56 7.96 -29.99
N SER A 568 12.72 7.69 -28.99
CA SER A 568 11.64 8.59 -28.56
C SER A 568 12.23 9.88 -27.98
N ASN A 569 13.27 9.77 -27.14
CA ASN A 569 14.01 10.92 -26.63
C ASN A 569 14.65 11.72 -27.76
N LEU A 570 15.37 11.06 -28.67
CA LEU A 570 15.98 11.71 -29.84
C LEU A 570 14.93 12.44 -30.69
N ALA A 571 13.78 11.81 -30.95
CA ALA A 571 12.71 12.39 -31.73
C ALA A 571 12.09 13.62 -31.06
N LEU A 572 11.92 13.62 -29.74
CA LEU A 572 11.28 14.70 -28.99
C LEU A 572 12.22 15.84 -28.62
N THR A 573 13.42 15.53 -28.13
CA THR A 573 14.36 16.51 -27.55
C THR A 573 15.56 16.81 -28.44
N GLY A 574 15.75 16.05 -29.53
CA GLY A 574 16.94 16.13 -30.38
C GLY A 574 18.17 15.45 -29.78
N ASN A 575 18.06 14.85 -28.59
CA ASN A 575 19.16 14.16 -27.91
C ASN A 575 18.66 12.84 -27.27
N PRO A 576 19.24 11.68 -27.60
CA PRO A 576 18.77 10.39 -27.08
C PRO A 576 18.91 10.25 -25.55
N LEU A 577 19.79 11.02 -24.91
CA LEU A 577 20.06 10.97 -23.48
C LEU A 577 19.33 12.07 -22.68
N LEU A 578 18.67 13.01 -23.36
CA LEU A 578 17.86 14.04 -22.70
C LEU A 578 16.39 13.60 -22.74
N THR A 579 15.87 13.19 -21.58
CA THR A 579 14.47 12.77 -21.47
C THR A 579 13.53 13.98 -21.42
N PRO A 580 12.30 13.87 -21.96
CA PRO A 580 11.25 14.87 -21.78
C PRO A 580 11.01 15.26 -20.31
N ARG A 581 11.12 14.31 -19.39
CA ARG A 581 11.01 14.53 -17.94
C ARG A 581 12.09 15.45 -17.38
N THR A 582 13.36 15.23 -17.74
CA THR A 582 14.45 16.12 -17.34
C THR A 582 14.33 17.50 -17.99
N LEU A 583 13.78 17.56 -19.21
CA LEU A 583 13.51 18.81 -19.91
C LEU A 583 12.38 19.62 -19.24
N PHE A 584 11.33 18.94 -18.76
CA PHE A 584 10.23 19.55 -18.00
C PHE A 584 10.71 20.12 -16.66
N PHE A 585 11.39 19.30 -15.86
CA PHE A 585 11.92 19.73 -14.56
C PHE A 585 13.26 19.05 -14.27
N ALA A 586 14.34 19.82 -14.42
CA ALA A 586 15.70 19.32 -14.22
C ALA A 586 15.99 18.84 -12.79
N GLY A 587 15.20 19.30 -11.81
CA GLY A 587 15.30 18.89 -10.40
C GLY A 587 14.60 17.56 -10.08
N ASP A 588 13.86 16.97 -11.02
CA ASP A 588 13.24 15.64 -10.86
C ASP A 588 14.31 14.54 -10.92
N ARG A 589 14.96 14.30 -9.78
CA ARG A 589 16.09 13.38 -9.66
C ARG A 589 15.97 12.55 -8.39
N TRP A 590 16.61 11.38 -8.44
CA TRP A 590 16.81 10.54 -7.27
C TRP A 590 18.14 10.88 -6.59
N GLY A 591 18.19 10.64 -5.28
CA GLY A 591 19.35 10.88 -4.43
C GLY A 591 19.15 12.06 -3.49
N PHE A 592 20.21 12.46 -2.80
CA PHE A 592 20.17 13.47 -1.75
C PHE A 592 21.05 14.67 -2.11
N GLY A 593 20.59 15.87 -1.76
CA GLY A 593 21.32 17.10 -2.03
C GLY A 593 20.42 18.30 -2.32
N GLN A 594 21.06 19.46 -2.49
CA GLN A 594 20.42 20.70 -2.92
C GLN A 594 20.01 20.63 -4.40
N GLY A 595 18.92 21.30 -4.76
CA GLY A 595 18.38 21.35 -6.12
C GLY A 595 17.64 20.09 -6.56
N ILE A 596 17.45 19.11 -5.67
CA ILE A 596 16.65 17.91 -5.92
C ILE A 596 15.22 18.17 -5.44
N GLY A 597 14.24 17.94 -6.32
CA GLY A 597 12.83 18.12 -6.02
C GLY A 597 12.38 19.57 -5.97
N PHE A 598 11.06 19.78 -5.97
CA PHE A 598 10.47 21.12 -5.89
C PHE A 598 10.54 21.75 -4.49
N TYR A 599 10.91 20.98 -3.46
CA TYR A 599 11.21 21.50 -2.12
C TYR A 599 12.60 22.18 -2.02
N GLY A 600 13.38 22.18 -3.11
CA GLY A 600 14.71 22.80 -3.19
C GLY A 600 15.85 21.95 -2.62
N ALA A 601 15.56 20.91 -1.85
CA ALA A 601 16.52 19.90 -1.41
C ALA A 601 15.84 18.55 -1.13
N HIS A 602 16.62 17.48 -1.12
CA HIS A 602 16.21 16.17 -0.59
C HIS A 602 17.27 15.64 0.38
N THR A 603 16.86 15.20 1.56
CA THR A 603 17.74 14.66 2.60
C THR A 603 17.32 13.24 2.97
N LEU A 604 18.22 12.49 3.61
CA LEU A 604 17.86 11.16 4.14
C LEU A 604 16.69 11.26 5.13
N ALA A 605 16.64 12.33 5.94
CA ALA A 605 15.53 12.58 6.85
C ALA A 605 14.20 12.76 6.10
N ALA A 606 14.17 13.58 5.05
CA ALA A 606 12.97 13.77 4.22
C ALA A 606 12.57 12.45 3.51
N GLY A 607 13.54 11.67 3.05
CA GLY A 607 13.29 10.34 2.47
C GLY A 607 12.70 9.35 3.46
N LEU A 608 13.12 9.38 4.71
CA LEU A 608 12.56 8.55 5.78
C LEU A 608 11.16 9.00 6.17
N VAL A 609 10.87 10.31 6.11
CA VAL A 609 9.50 10.81 6.23
C VAL A 609 8.63 10.28 5.08
N ASN A 610 9.07 10.38 3.83
CA ASN A 610 8.34 9.80 2.69
C ASN A 610 8.07 8.29 2.91
N LEU A 611 9.04 7.55 3.46
CA LEU A 611 8.86 6.13 3.76
C LEU A 611 7.84 5.89 4.90
N ASP A 612 7.88 6.68 5.96
CA ASP A 612 6.91 6.63 7.05
C ASP A 612 5.49 6.90 6.55
N GLU A 613 5.31 7.98 5.77
CA GLU A 613 4.05 8.36 5.13
C GLU A 613 3.52 7.21 4.27
N GLN A 614 4.36 6.65 3.39
CA GLN A 614 4.01 5.54 2.50
C GLN A 614 3.64 4.24 3.23
N LEU A 615 4.36 3.89 4.31
CA LEU A 615 4.04 2.71 5.11
C LEU A 615 2.77 2.90 5.94
N THR A 616 2.55 4.10 6.46
CA THR A 616 1.36 4.46 7.24
C THR A 616 0.11 4.35 6.39
N ILE A 617 0.10 4.99 5.22
CA ILE A 617 -1.06 4.90 4.32
C ILE A 617 -1.20 3.49 3.73
N LEU A 618 -0.11 2.73 3.49
CA LEU A 618 -0.21 1.33 3.08
C LEU A 618 -0.91 0.46 4.13
N ALA A 619 -0.61 0.67 5.41
CA ALA A 619 -1.23 -0.07 6.51
C ALA A 619 -2.74 0.19 6.61
N ILE A 620 -3.21 1.36 6.15
CA ILE A 620 -4.62 1.73 6.10
C ILE A 620 -5.27 1.19 4.82
N ASP A 621 -4.76 1.57 3.66
CA ASP A 621 -5.46 1.46 2.38
C ASP A 621 -5.35 0.08 1.72
N LEU A 622 -4.33 -0.71 2.07
CA LEU A 622 -4.13 -2.02 1.44
C LEU A 622 -5.36 -2.91 1.62
N PHE A 623 -5.96 -2.95 2.81
CA PHE A 623 -7.13 -3.77 3.10
C PHE A 623 -8.26 -3.06 3.85
N GLY A 624 -8.08 -1.82 4.35
CA GLY A 624 -9.08 -1.16 5.20
C GLY A 624 -9.29 -1.85 6.54
N TRP A 625 -8.24 -2.50 7.06
CA TRP A 625 -8.25 -3.23 8.33
C TRP A 625 -7.73 -2.38 9.49
N PRO A 626 -7.89 -2.81 10.76
CA PRO A 626 -7.21 -2.14 11.87
C PRO A 626 -5.70 -2.06 11.62
N PHE A 627 -5.15 -0.85 11.76
CA PHE A 627 -3.85 -0.40 11.26
C PHE A 627 -2.73 -1.47 11.21
N TYR A 628 -2.25 -1.95 12.37
CA TYR A 628 -1.11 -2.89 12.38
C TYR A 628 -1.46 -4.31 11.92
N LEU A 629 -2.74 -4.69 11.89
CA LEU A 629 -3.15 -6.03 11.47
C LEU A 629 -2.93 -6.25 9.96
N THR A 630 -2.97 -5.18 9.17
CA THR A 630 -2.63 -5.19 7.74
C THR A 630 -1.23 -5.75 7.51
N LEU A 631 -0.21 -5.11 8.08
CA LEU A 631 1.19 -5.51 7.90
C LEU A 631 1.56 -6.76 8.73
N ALA A 632 0.89 -6.97 9.87
CA ALA A 632 1.12 -8.14 10.73
C ALA A 632 0.96 -9.48 9.99
N LEU A 633 -0.05 -9.63 9.13
CA LEU A 633 -0.28 -10.89 8.41
C LEU A 633 0.88 -11.25 7.49
N LEU A 634 1.50 -10.27 6.84
CA LEU A 634 2.64 -10.49 5.94
C LEU A 634 3.84 -11.07 6.72
N LEU A 635 3.96 -10.74 8.00
CA LEU A 635 5.09 -11.08 8.87
C LEU A 635 4.92 -12.44 9.58
N ILE A 636 3.71 -13.00 9.64
CA ILE A 636 3.41 -14.28 10.31
C ILE A 636 4.27 -15.46 9.82
N PRO A 637 4.56 -15.65 8.51
CA PRO A 637 5.42 -16.73 8.06
C PRO A 637 6.81 -16.70 8.71
N PHE A 638 7.36 -15.51 8.92
CA PHE A 638 8.68 -15.29 9.51
C PHE A 638 8.67 -15.50 11.01
N VAL A 639 7.73 -14.87 11.73
CA VAL A 639 7.57 -15.01 13.19
C VAL A 639 7.27 -16.45 13.60
N SER A 640 6.49 -17.17 12.79
CA SER A 640 6.17 -18.56 13.08
C SER A 640 7.33 -19.55 12.80
N GLY A 641 8.43 -19.08 12.22
CA GLY A 641 9.57 -19.89 11.78
C GLY A 641 9.23 -20.83 10.62
N ARG A 642 8.25 -20.47 9.77
CA ARG A 642 7.77 -21.27 8.63
C ARG A 642 7.95 -20.59 7.28
N SER A 643 8.76 -19.55 7.21
CA SER A 643 9.10 -18.86 5.98
C SER A 643 9.89 -19.78 5.03
N ARG A 644 9.65 -19.60 3.73
CA ARG A 644 10.34 -20.26 2.63
C ARG A 644 11.23 -19.24 1.91
N ALA A 645 12.13 -19.72 1.07
CA ALA A 645 12.93 -18.84 0.22
C ALA A 645 12.07 -17.91 -0.66
N SER A 646 10.90 -18.40 -1.11
CA SER A 646 9.93 -17.56 -1.82
C SER A 646 9.37 -16.44 -0.94
N ASP A 647 9.03 -16.73 0.33
CA ASP A 647 8.52 -15.71 1.24
C ASP A 647 9.59 -14.61 1.46
N TRP A 648 10.86 -14.98 1.61
CA TRP A 648 11.98 -14.02 1.69
C TRP A 648 12.21 -13.21 0.42
N LEU A 649 12.06 -13.81 -0.77
CA LEU A 649 12.18 -13.10 -2.04
C LEU A 649 11.07 -12.05 -2.19
N LEU A 650 9.84 -12.39 -1.82
CA LEU A 650 8.72 -11.45 -1.85
C LEU A 650 8.93 -10.30 -0.86
N LEU A 651 9.39 -10.60 0.37
CA LEU A 651 9.70 -9.58 1.36
C LEU A 651 10.85 -8.67 0.88
N ALA A 652 11.89 -9.25 0.29
CA ALA A 652 12.99 -8.49 -0.31
C ALA A 652 12.49 -7.57 -1.43
N GLY A 653 11.55 -8.02 -2.27
CA GLY A 653 10.93 -7.19 -3.30
C GLY A 653 10.18 -5.98 -2.76
N THR A 654 9.33 -6.20 -1.77
CA THR A 654 8.65 -5.10 -1.08
C THR A 654 9.66 -4.11 -0.46
N LEU A 655 10.69 -4.61 0.20
CA LEU A 655 11.70 -3.77 0.86
C LEU A 655 12.58 -3.01 -0.14
N VAL A 656 13.01 -3.63 -1.23
CA VAL A 656 13.85 -2.98 -2.25
C VAL A 656 13.10 -1.79 -2.86
N ILE A 657 11.82 -1.95 -3.21
CA ILE A 657 11.03 -0.85 -3.76
C ILE A 657 10.80 0.23 -2.70
N ALA A 658 10.35 -0.14 -1.50
CA ALA A 658 10.08 0.83 -0.44
C ALA A 658 11.33 1.64 -0.05
N LEU A 659 12.48 0.98 0.09
CA LEU A 659 13.75 1.63 0.42
C LEU A 659 14.32 2.45 -0.74
N ALA A 660 14.07 2.06 -1.99
CA ALA A 660 14.47 2.87 -3.12
C ALA A 660 13.81 4.25 -3.04
N PHE A 661 12.50 4.32 -2.78
CA PHE A 661 11.74 5.57 -2.73
C PHE A 661 12.15 6.54 -1.60
N VAL A 662 12.96 6.10 -0.62
CA VAL A 662 13.67 7.02 0.30
C VAL A 662 14.55 8.00 -0.49
N GLY A 663 15.11 7.56 -1.61
CA GLY A 663 15.91 8.41 -2.50
C GLY A 663 15.08 9.34 -3.40
N TYR A 664 13.75 9.27 -3.38
CA TYR A 664 12.89 10.14 -4.18
C TYR A 664 12.27 11.23 -3.30
N PHE A 665 12.25 12.47 -3.80
CA PHE A 665 11.94 13.66 -3.00
C PHE A 665 10.47 13.79 -2.63
N TYR A 666 9.56 13.13 -3.35
CA TYR A 666 8.12 13.25 -3.16
C TYR A 666 7.51 11.93 -2.67
N HIS A 667 6.54 12.01 -1.77
CA HIS A 667 5.92 10.86 -1.12
C HIS A 667 5.01 10.06 -2.06
N GLY A 668 4.31 10.74 -2.98
CA GLY A 668 3.45 10.09 -3.95
C GLY A 668 2.21 9.46 -3.31
N ILE A 669 1.55 10.15 -2.37
CA ILE A 669 0.26 9.74 -1.81
C ILE A 669 -0.87 10.34 -2.63
N TYR A 670 -1.72 9.49 -3.18
CA TYR A 670 -2.95 9.81 -3.94
C TYR A 670 -3.64 8.49 -4.25
N LEU A 671 -4.89 8.33 -3.82
CA LEU A 671 -5.61 7.04 -3.86
C LEU A 671 -4.78 5.91 -3.19
N GLY A 672 -4.10 6.26 -2.09
CA GLY A 672 -3.13 5.43 -1.38
C GLY A 672 -1.66 5.67 -1.76
N PRO A 673 -0.73 4.81 -1.30
CA PRO A 673 0.70 4.95 -1.54
C PRO A 673 1.08 4.47 -2.94
N ARG A 674 0.69 5.21 -3.98
CA ARG A 674 0.78 4.75 -5.38
C ARG A 674 2.19 4.30 -5.82
N TYR A 675 3.26 4.83 -5.22
CA TYR A 675 4.62 4.35 -5.50
C TYR A 675 4.94 2.92 -4.98
N LEU A 676 4.11 2.36 -4.10
CA LEU A 676 4.21 0.97 -3.66
C LEU A 676 3.26 0.02 -4.41
N TYR A 677 2.51 0.51 -5.40
CA TYR A 677 1.46 -0.27 -6.07
C TYR A 677 2.02 -1.51 -6.78
N GLU A 678 3.19 -1.41 -7.39
CA GLU A 678 3.86 -2.52 -8.07
C GLU A 678 4.32 -3.63 -7.11
N THR A 679 4.34 -3.37 -5.79
CA THR A 679 4.61 -4.39 -4.75
C THR A 679 3.39 -5.26 -4.42
N LEU A 680 2.18 -4.93 -4.91
CA LEU A 680 0.96 -5.70 -4.70
C LEU A 680 1.10 -7.24 -4.86
N PRO A 681 1.75 -7.79 -5.91
CA PRO A 681 2.00 -9.23 -6.01
C PRO A 681 2.63 -9.79 -4.74
N PHE A 682 3.62 -9.08 -4.18
CA PHE A 682 4.36 -9.51 -3.01
C PHE A 682 3.50 -9.40 -1.75
N LEU A 683 2.84 -8.25 -1.56
CA LEU A 683 1.99 -7.97 -0.40
C LEU A 683 0.79 -8.92 -0.30
N LEU A 684 0.10 -9.17 -1.41
CA LEU A 684 -1.08 -10.04 -1.46
C LEU A 684 -0.68 -11.51 -1.25
N MET A 685 0.41 -11.96 -1.87
CA MET A 685 0.91 -13.32 -1.67
C MET A 685 1.41 -13.54 -0.24
N LEU A 686 2.15 -12.59 0.34
CA LEU A 686 2.63 -12.70 1.73
C LEU A 686 1.48 -12.67 2.74
N SER A 687 0.47 -11.81 2.53
CA SER A 687 -0.75 -11.78 3.35
C SER A 687 -1.50 -13.12 3.30
N ALA A 688 -1.70 -13.67 2.10
CA ALA A 688 -2.30 -14.99 1.92
C ALA A 688 -1.47 -16.09 2.60
N ARG A 689 -0.14 -16.01 2.51
CA ARG A 689 0.78 -16.91 3.21
C ARG A 689 0.70 -16.78 4.71
N GLY A 690 0.52 -15.58 5.24
CA GLY A 690 0.22 -15.31 6.64
C GLY A 690 -1.02 -16.04 7.13
N LEU A 691 -2.14 -15.86 6.44
CA LEU A 691 -3.42 -16.54 6.76
C LEU A 691 -3.28 -18.07 6.72
N THR A 692 -2.66 -18.61 5.67
CA THR A 692 -2.46 -20.07 5.59
C THR A 692 -1.54 -20.59 6.70
N THR A 693 -0.53 -19.83 7.10
CA THR A 693 0.41 -20.19 8.17
C THR A 693 -0.24 -20.13 9.54
N LEU A 694 -1.12 -19.15 9.77
CA LEU A 694 -1.91 -19.04 10.99
C LEU A 694 -2.86 -20.24 11.12
N ALA A 695 -3.59 -20.57 10.05
CA ALA A 695 -4.49 -21.73 10.01
C ALA A 695 -3.74 -23.06 10.18
N GLN A 696 -2.52 -23.18 9.66
CA GLN A 696 -1.67 -24.35 9.89
C GLN A 696 -1.24 -24.46 11.35
N SER A 697 -0.87 -23.35 11.99
CA SER A 697 -0.48 -23.30 13.41
C SER A 697 -1.64 -23.73 14.30
N GLU A 698 -2.85 -23.26 14.01
CA GLU A 698 -4.08 -23.66 14.68
C GLU A 698 -4.29 -25.19 14.63
N ARG A 699 -4.16 -25.80 13.46
CA ARG A 699 -4.31 -27.26 13.28
C ARG A 699 -3.25 -28.05 14.02
N LEU A 700 -2.01 -27.56 14.08
CA LEU A 700 -0.90 -28.23 14.77
C LEU A 700 -1.09 -28.26 16.28
N VAL A 701 -1.62 -27.19 16.87
CA VAL A 701 -1.96 -27.16 18.32
C VAL A 701 -2.97 -28.26 18.65
N VAL A 702 -4.03 -28.38 17.85
CA VAL A 702 -5.06 -29.42 18.02
C VAL A 702 -4.45 -30.82 17.88
N ALA A 703 -3.59 -31.02 16.89
CA ALA A 703 -2.93 -32.29 16.67
C ALA A 703 -2.01 -32.67 17.84
N ALA A 704 -1.22 -31.74 18.35
CA ALA A 704 -0.32 -31.96 19.48
C ALA A 704 -1.11 -32.33 20.75
N ILE A 705 -2.17 -31.60 21.06
CA ILE A 705 -3.06 -31.87 22.21
C ILE A 705 -3.73 -33.25 22.06
N GLY A 706 -4.20 -33.60 20.86
CA GLY A 706 -4.76 -34.91 20.57
C GLY A 706 -3.75 -36.06 20.70
N GLN A 707 -2.47 -35.83 20.40
CA GLN A 707 -1.40 -36.83 20.58
C GLN A 707 -1.09 -37.06 22.06
N THR A 708 -0.92 -35.99 22.86
CA THR A 708 -0.69 -36.10 24.31
C THR A 708 -1.84 -36.83 25.00
N ALA A 709 -3.07 -36.55 24.59
CA ALA A 709 -4.25 -37.24 25.12
C ALA A 709 -4.24 -38.76 24.87
N ARG A 710 -3.74 -39.21 23.70
CA ARG A 710 -3.61 -40.63 23.35
C ARG A 710 -2.49 -41.33 24.13
N GLN A 711 -1.36 -40.65 24.35
CA GLN A 711 -0.22 -41.21 25.11
C GLN A 711 -0.52 -41.40 26.61
N GLN A 712 -1.46 -40.61 27.15
CA GLN A 712 -1.90 -40.71 28.54
C GLN A 712 -3.04 -41.72 28.77
N ASP A 713 -3.50 -42.43 27.73
CA ASP A 713 -4.55 -43.44 27.87
C ASP A 713 -3.94 -44.75 28.43
N PRO A 714 -4.27 -45.16 29.68
CA PRO A 714 -3.63 -46.30 30.34
C PRO A 714 -3.81 -47.64 29.61
N ALA A 715 -4.76 -47.74 28.67
CA ALA A 715 -4.97 -48.94 27.86
C ALA A 715 -3.83 -49.27 26.88
N GLN A 716 -2.82 -48.39 26.72
CA GLN A 716 -1.65 -48.64 25.86
C GLN A 716 -0.34 -48.98 26.61
N ARG A 717 -0.32 -48.95 27.95
CA ARG A 717 0.84 -49.39 28.74
C ARG A 717 0.65 -50.85 29.20
N GLY A 718 0.89 -51.82 28.31
CA GLY A 718 1.11 -53.22 28.71
C GLY A 718 2.60 -53.46 29.02
N PRO A 719 2.96 -54.24 30.06
CA PRO A 719 4.36 -54.38 30.48
C PRO A 719 5.19 -55.24 29.52
N GLN A 720 6.38 -54.72 29.16
CA GLN A 720 7.49 -55.53 28.63
C GLN A 720 8.24 -56.15 29.82
N HIS A 721 8.05 -57.45 30.08
CA HIS A 721 9.11 -58.42 30.44
C HIS A 721 8.54 -59.79 30.85
N SER A 722 9.24 -60.84 30.39
CA SER A 722 9.24 -62.27 30.75
C SER A 722 8.46 -63.22 29.80
N PRO A 723 9.14 -64.24 29.22
CA PRO A 723 8.50 -65.27 28.41
C PRO A 723 8.20 -66.50 29.27
N GLU A 724 6.94 -66.93 29.37
CA GLU A 724 6.52 -68.35 29.41
C GLU A 724 5.00 -68.51 29.65
N ALA A 725 4.44 -69.54 28.99
CA ALA A 725 3.21 -70.29 29.29
C ALA A 725 1.81 -69.61 29.24
N ALA A 726 1.16 -69.80 28.09
CA ALA A 726 -0.22 -70.28 27.87
C ALA A 726 -1.47 -69.57 28.46
N SER A 727 -2.17 -68.90 27.52
CA SER A 727 -3.62 -68.99 27.22
C SER A 727 -4.67 -68.15 28.00
N SER A 728 -5.57 -67.58 27.19
CA SER A 728 -6.90 -67.03 27.50
C SER A 728 -6.99 -65.68 28.24
N ALA A 729 -6.92 -64.57 27.47
CA ALA A 729 -7.73 -63.36 27.69
C ALA A 729 -7.52 -62.36 26.55
N THR A 730 -8.27 -62.52 25.44
CA THR A 730 -8.52 -61.39 24.53
C THR A 730 -9.52 -60.45 25.19
N ALA A 731 -9.05 -59.57 26.06
CA ALA A 731 -9.82 -58.44 26.53
C ALA A 731 -9.96 -57.42 25.39
N GLY A 732 -11.14 -57.40 24.77
CA GLY A 732 -11.50 -56.45 23.73
C GLY A 732 -11.40 -55.00 24.23
N ALA A 733 -10.48 -54.23 23.65
CA ALA A 733 -10.47 -52.78 23.83
C ALA A 733 -11.74 -52.18 23.21
N ALA A 734 -12.61 -51.62 24.05
CA ALA A 734 -13.90 -51.04 23.65
C ALA A 734 -13.74 -49.96 22.54
N PRO A 735 -14.45 -50.07 21.39
CA PRO A 735 -14.37 -49.10 20.27
C PRO A 735 -14.92 -47.70 20.58
N GLY A 736 -15.76 -47.56 21.63
CA GLY A 736 -16.56 -46.36 21.89
C GLY A 736 -15.77 -45.11 22.31
N ALA A 737 -14.72 -45.25 23.13
CA ALA A 737 -13.93 -44.12 23.62
C ALA A 737 -13.05 -43.50 22.52
N LYS A 738 -12.51 -44.34 21.62
CA LYS A 738 -11.72 -43.88 20.45
C LYS A 738 -12.59 -43.14 19.44
N GLN A 739 -13.82 -43.59 19.23
CA GLN A 739 -14.77 -42.95 18.32
C GLN A 739 -15.32 -41.62 18.87
N SER A 740 -15.56 -41.50 20.19
CA SER A 740 -16.03 -40.24 20.80
C SER A 740 -14.95 -39.16 20.80
N LEU A 741 -13.70 -39.51 21.13
CA LEU A 741 -12.55 -38.60 21.07
C LEU A 741 -12.32 -38.07 19.63
N ALA A 742 -12.44 -38.96 18.63
CA ALA A 742 -12.29 -38.60 17.22
C ALA A 742 -13.40 -37.66 16.73
N ARG A 743 -14.66 -37.88 17.16
CA ARG A 743 -15.80 -37.00 16.83
C ARG A 743 -15.68 -35.61 17.45
N THR A 744 -15.23 -35.49 18.71
CA THR A 744 -15.09 -34.19 19.38
C THR A 744 -13.91 -33.39 18.84
N LEU A 745 -12.77 -34.04 18.52
CA LEU A 745 -11.66 -33.39 17.84
C LEU A 745 -12.04 -32.96 16.40
N ALA A 746 -12.95 -33.68 15.74
CA ALA A 746 -13.53 -33.27 14.47
C ALA A 746 -14.46 -32.04 14.61
N LEU A 747 -15.32 -32.00 15.65
CA LEU A 747 -16.15 -30.82 15.97
C LEU A 747 -15.31 -29.57 16.27
N ALA A 748 -14.26 -29.71 17.09
CA ALA A 748 -13.32 -28.63 17.33
C ALA A 748 -12.71 -28.15 16.00
N ARG A 749 -12.36 -29.07 15.07
CA ARG A 749 -11.75 -28.76 13.77
C ARG A 749 -12.68 -28.00 12.80
N ASN A 750 -13.98 -27.98 13.05
CA ASN A 750 -14.98 -27.44 12.12
C ASN A 750 -15.23 -25.92 12.23
N CYS A 751 -14.70 -25.23 13.25
CA CYS A 751 -14.76 -23.78 13.36
C CYS A 751 -13.35 -23.18 13.46
N PRO A 752 -12.67 -22.91 12.32
CA PRO A 752 -11.30 -22.40 12.33
C PRO A 752 -11.28 -20.93 12.78
N LEU A 753 -10.62 -20.65 13.90
CA LEU A 753 -10.44 -19.30 14.44
C LEU A 753 -9.83 -18.35 13.41
N THR A 754 -8.92 -18.87 12.58
CA THR A 754 -8.29 -18.10 11.51
C THR A 754 -9.30 -17.60 10.46
N ALA A 755 -10.34 -18.38 10.15
CA ALA A 755 -11.36 -17.95 9.20
C ALA A 755 -12.29 -16.90 9.82
N LEU A 756 -12.63 -17.05 11.11
CA LEU A 756 -13.41 -16.04 11.84
C LEU A 756 -12.66 -14.70 11.92
N LEU A 757 -11.36 -14.73 12.19
CA LEU A 757 -10.51 -13.54 12.15
C LEU A 757 -10.55 -12.89 10.76
N PHE A 758 -10.33 -13.67 9.70
CA PHE A 758 -10.37 -13.15 8.32
C PHE A 758 -11.74 -12.55 7.96
N MET A 759 -12.85 -13.20 8.34
CA MET A 759 -14.20 -12.66 8.13
C MET A 759 -14.44 -11.37 8.92
N GLY A 760 -13.93 -11.28 10.15
CA GLY A 760 -14.00 -10.06 10.96
C GLY A 760 -13.21 -8.90 10.34
N LEU A 761 -12.00 -9.17 9.84
CA LEU A 761 -11.19 -8.18 9.13
C LEU A 761 -11.86 -7.74 7.82
N LEU A 762 -12.41 -8.70 7.06
CA LEU A 762 -13.17 -8.39 5.85
C LEU A 762 -14.41 -7.54 6.17
N ALA A 763 -15.10 -7.80 7.29
CA ALA A 763 -16.22 -6.99 7.74
C ALA A 763 -15.81 -5.56 8.12
N CYS A 764 -14.63 -5.35 8.73
CA CYS A 764 -14.10 -3.99 8.94
C CYS A 764 -13.97 -3.22 7.62
N ASN A 765 -13.51 -3.88 6.57
CA ASN A 765 -13.42 -3.25 5.27
C ASN A 765 -14.82 -2.98 4.67
N LEU A 766 -15.64 -4.02 4.54
CA LEU A 766 -16.92 -3.94 3.82
C LEU A 766 -17.99 -3.10 4.53
N LEU A 767 -17.97 -3.03 5.86
CA LEU A 767 -18.98 -2.32 6.64
C LEU A 767 -18.57 -0.91 7.05
N TYR A 768 -17.26 -0.61 7.05
CA TYR A 768 -16.75 0.67 7.53
C TYR A 768 -15.86 1.37 6.50
N TYR A 769 -14.75 0.76 6.11
CA TYR A 769 -13.74 1.45 5.31
C TYR A 769 -14.18 1.69 3.85
N THR A 770 -14.57 0.64 3.11
CA THR A 770 -14.99 0.78 1.70
C THR A 770 -16.19 1.73 1.53
N PRO A 771 -17.27 1.65 2.33
CA PRO A 771 -18.36 2.62 2.25
C PRO A 771 -17.91 4.07 2.48
N ARG A 772 -16.96 4.29 3.40
CA ARG A 772 -16.38 5.63 3.62
C ARG A 772 -15.60 6.10 2.41
N GLN A 773 -14.77 5.25 1.82
CA GLN A 773 -14.02 5.60 0.60
C GLN A 773 -14.96 5.92 -0.57
N ILE A 774 -16.06 5.17 -0.73
CA ILE A 774 -17.09 5.49 -1.75
C ILE A 774 -17.66 6.89 -1.54
N ASN A 775 -17.95 7.27 -0.29
CA ASN A 775 -18.42 8.63 0.01
C ASN A 775 -17.36 9.70 -0.23
N LEU A 776 -16.08 9.42 0.08
CA LEU A 776 -14.96 10.35 -0.14
C LEU A 776 -14.70 10.60 -1.62
N TYR A 777 -14.85 9.57 -2.45
CA TYR A 777 -14.64 9.64 -3.90
C TYR A 777 -15.95 9.76 -4.67
N HIS A 778 -17.05 10.12 -4.01
CA HIS A 778 -18.31 10.30 -4.72
C HIS A 778 -18.22 11.48 -5.67
N ASN A 779 -18.50 11.28 -6.97
CA ASN A 779 -18.39 12.34 -7.98
C ASN A 779 -17.00 13.02 -7.95
N TYR A 780 -15.95 12.20 -7.90
CA TYR A 780 -14.59 12.66 -7.65
C TYR A 780 -14.09 13.58 -8.78
N SER A 781 -13.55 14.75 -8.40
CA SER A 781 -12.99 15.72 -9.34
C SER A 781 -11.46 15.74 -9.38
N GLY A 782 -10.80 15.15 -8.38
CA GLY A 782 -9.35 15.29 -8.15
C GLY A 782 -8.94 16.60 -7.47
N LEU A 783 -9.86 17.56 -7.35
CA LEU A 783 -9.62 18.84 -6.68
C LEU A 783 -9.57 18.69 -5.15
N PRO A 784 -8.90 19.62 -4.43
CA PRO A 784 -8.93 19.69 -2.97
C PRO A 784 -10.35 19.57 -2.41
N ALA A 785 -10.51 18.77 -1.34
CA ALA A 785 -11.84 18.58 -0.79
C ALA A 785 -12.45 19.89 -0.24
N GLY A 786 -13.77 19.96 -0.29
CA GLY A 786 -14.53 21.20 -0.06
C GLY A 786 -14.78 22.02 -1.34
N ARG A 787 -14.04 21.76 -2.43
CA ARG A 787 -14.30 22.37 -3.74
C ARG A 787 -15.39 21.58 -4.47
N GLN A 788 -16.65 21.93 -4.20
CA GLN A 788 -17.79 21.38 -4.94
C GLN A 788 -17.79 21.91 -6.37
N ILE A 789 -18.00 21.03 -7.33
CA ILE A 789 -18.08 21.37 -8.75
C ILE A 789 -19.05 20.40 -9.44
N ASP A 790 -19.98 20.95 -10.20
CA ASP A 790 -20.85 20.16 -11.05
C ASP A 790 -20.07 19.69 -12.30
N LEU A 791 -19.38 18.56 -12.17
CA LEU A 791 -18.63 17.94 -13.27
C LEU A 791 -19.53 17.56 -14.44
N GLN A 792 -20.80 17.24 -14.20
CA GLN A 792 -21.71 16.88 -15.27
C GLN A 792 -21.96 18.07 -16.21
N ALA A 793 -22.11 19.28 -15.67
CA ALA A 793 -22.22 20.51 -16.47
C ALA A 793 -20.96 20.87 -17.27
N ILE A 794 -19.79 20.29 -16.92
CA ILE A 794 -18.54 20.44 -17.67
C ILE A 794 -18.40 19.37 -18.75
N TYR A 795 -18.66 18.10 -18.40
CA TYR A 795 -18.54 16.99 -19.34
C TYR A 795 -19.71 16.90 -20.33
N GLN A 796 -20.82 17.58 -20.05
CA GLN A 796 -21.97 17.78 -20.94
C GLN A 796 -22.28 19.28 -21.04
N PRO A 797 -21.39 20.06 -21.68
CA PRO A 797 -21.51 21.51 -21.72
C PRO A 797 -22.69 21.94 -22.62
N PRO A 798 -23.38 23.06 -22.29
CA PRO A 798 -24.48 23.59 -23.10
C PRO A 798 -23.99 24.39 -24.33
N VAL A 799 -22.68 24.62 -24.45
CA VAL A 799 -22.04 25.36 -25.53
C VAL A 799 -21.40 24.41 -26.53
N HIS A 800 -21.38 24.81 -27.80
CA HIS A 800 -20.77 24.04 -28.90
C HIS A 800 -19.94 24.97 -29.79
N HIS A 801 -18.95 24.41 -30.47
CA HIS A 801 -18.04 25.14 -31.35
C HIS A 801 -17.40 26.39 -30.69
N ALA A 802 -17.02 26.29 -29.42
CA ALA A 802 -16.69 27.43 -28.58
C ALA A 802 -15.25 27.40 -28.03
N ILE A 803 -14.81 28.52 -27.48
CA ILE A 803 -13.63 28.63 -26.62
C ILE A 803 -14.12 28.90 -25.20
N VAL A 804 -13.73 28.07 -24.24
CA VAL A 804 -14.08 28.21 -22.83
C VAL A 804 -12.82 28.52 -22.05
N VAL A 805 -12.83 29.62 -21.30
CA VAL A 805 -11.69 30.08 -20.52
C VAL A 805 -11.96 29.99 -19.03
N THR A 806 -10.90 29.73 -18.26
CA THR A 806 -10.92 29.85 -16.80
C THR A 806 -9.67 30.58 -16.32
N ASN A 807 -9.81 31.34 -15.24
CA ASN A 807 -8.67 31.95 -14.54
C ASN A 807 -8.07 31.00 -13.48
N ASP A 808 -8.68 29.85 -13.22
CA ASP A 808 -8.23 28.89 -12.22
C ASP A 808 -7.40 27.77 -12.84
N LEU A 809 -6.10 27.77 -12.53
CA LEU A 809 -5.16 26.79 -13.06
C LEU A 809 -5.46 25.36 -12.58
N ALA A 810 -5.95 25.17 -11.35
CA ALA A 810 -6.25 23.83 -10.85
C ALA A 810 -7.46 23.24 -11.58
N ILE A 811 -8.52 24.02 -11.82
CA ILE A 811 -9.66 23.56 -12.63
C ILE A 811 -9.22 23.26 -14.06
N TYR A 812 -8.37 24.12 -14.64
CA TYR A 812 -7.80 23.89 -15.95
C TYR A 812 -7.05 22.54 -16.01
N ASP A 813 -6.06 22.33 -15.13
CA ASP A 813 -5.19 21.16 -15.18
C ASP A 813 -5.90 19.85 -14.80
N PHE A 814 -6.74 19.86 -13.76
CA PHE A 814 -7.41 18.65 -13.26
C PHE A 814 -8.62 18.23 -14.10
N VAL A 815 -9.37 19.18 -14.67
CA VAL A 815 -10.70 18.90 -15.24
C VAL A 815 -10.76 19.23 -16.73
N LEU A 816 -10.29 20.42 -17.15
CA LEU A 816 -10.56 20.91 -18.50
C LEU A 816 -9.52 20.49 -19.53
N PHE A 817 -8.24 20.50 -19.15
CA PHE A 817 -7.11 20.13 -20.00
C PHE A 817 -7.29 18.76 -20.70
N PRO A 818 -7.63 17.66 -20.00
CA PRO A 818 -7.78 16.35 -20.64
C PRO A 818 -8.95 16.29 -21.63
N LEU A 819 -9.90 17.23 -21.57
CA LEU A 819 -11.03 17.31 -22.52
C LEU A 819 -10.59 17.86 -23.88
N ASN A 820 -9.50 18.63 -23.94
CA ASN A 820 -8.98 19.15 -25.19
C ASN A 820 -8.56 18.02 -26.14
N GLU A 821 -8.82 18.23 -27.43
CA GLU A 821 -8.20 17.45 -28.50
C GLU A 821 -6.78 17.95 -28.76
N PRO A 822 -5.78 17.09 -29.04
CA PRO A 822 -4.39 17.52 -29.08
C PRO A 822 -4.05 18.63 -30.07
N LEU A 823 -4.74 18.68 -31.21
CA LEU A 823 -4.54 19.73 -32.23
C LEU A 823 -5.39 20.99 -31.99
N LEU A 824 -6.25 20.99 -30.96
CA LEU A 824 -7.25 22.00 -30.57
C LEU A 824 -8.30 22.37 -31.64
N GLN A 825 -7.92 22.45 -32.91
CA GLN A 825 -8.77 22.82 -34.04
C GLN A 825 -9.88 21.80 -34.33
N GLN A 826 -9.64 20.53 -33.98
CA GLN A 826 -10.56 19.42 -34.24
C GLN A 826 -11.63 19.24 -33.15
N GLY A 827 -11.42 19.82 -31.95
CA GLY A 827 -12.34 19.70 -30.84
C GLY A 827 -13.58 20.56 -31.02
N ASP A 828 -14.71 20.10 -30.50
CA ASP A 828 -15.94 20.91 -30.43
C ASP A 828 -15.72 22.13 -29.53
N ILE A 829 -15.04 21.95 -28.39
CA ILE A 829 -14.70 23.01 -27.45
C ILE A 829 -13.20 23.06 -27.24
N ILE A 830 -12.67 24.28 -27.14
CA ILE A 830 -11.28 24.54 -26.76
C ILE A 830 -11.27 25.13 -25.36
N TYR A 831 -10.65 24.44 -24.42
CA TYR A 831 -10.45 24.94 -23.06
C TYR A 831 -9.08 25.60 -22.92
N ALA A 832 -9.03 26.82 -22.38
CA ALA A 832 -7.79 27.58 -22.19
C ALA A 832 -7.74 28.24 -20.80
N GLN A 833 -6.52 28.45 -20.28
CA GLN A 833 -6.29 29.24 -19.07
C GLN A 833 -6.11 30.70 -19.47
N ALA A 834 -7.07 31.56 -19.12
CA ALA A 834 -7.03 32.98 -19.44
C ALA A 834 -7.90 33.79 -18.46
N SER A 835 -7.41 34.96 -18.07
CA SER A 835 -8.05 35.87 -17.11
C SER A 835 -8.17 37.31 -17.60
N GLU A 836 -7.43 37.70 -18.65
CA GLU A 836 -7.32 39.09 -19.08
C GLU A 836 -7.93 39.35 -20.47
N PRO A 837 -8.50 40.54 -20.72
CA PRO A 837 -9.07 40.90 -22.03
C PRO A 837 -8.09 40.74 -23.21
N GLU A 838 -6.80 41.02 -22.98
CA GLU A 838 -5.77 40.85 -24.02
C GLU A 838 -5.58 39.38 -24.40
N GLN A 839 -5.65 38.46 -23.42
CA GLN A 839 -5.58 37.02 -23.64
C GLN A 839 -6.80 36.52 -24.42
N PHE A 840 -7.98 37.06 -24.11
CA PHE A 840 -9.23 36.77 -24.83
C PHE A 840 -9.13 37.17 -26.31
N GLU A 841 -8.59 38.34 -26.61
CA GLU A 841 -8.34 38.79 -27.99
C GLU A 841 -7.33 37.90 -28.72
N ARG A 842 -6.26 37.46 -28.03
CA ARG A 842 -5.31 36.49 -28.60
C ARG A 842 -5.99 35.16 -28.96
N LEU A 843 -6.88 34.66 -28.11
CA LEU A 843 -7.66 33.45 -28.38
C LEU A 843 -8.62 33.61 -29.56
N ARG A 844 -9.32 34.76 -29.68
CA ARG A 844 -10.19 35.06 -30.83
C ARG A 844 -9.43 35.07 -32.15
N ARG A 845 -8.22 35.64 -32.15
CA ARG A 845 -7.34 35.65 -33.34
C ARG A 845 -6.78 34.27 -33.65
N ALA A 846 -6.44 33.50 -32.62
CA ALA A 846 -5.91 32.14 -32.75
C ALA A 846 -6.93 31.15 -33.31
N PHE A 847 -8.21 31.29 -32.90
CA PHE A 847 -9.29 30.37 -33.25
C PHE A 847 -10.52 31.15 -33.74
N PRO A 848 -10.47 31.73 -34.94
CA PRO A 848 -11.53 32.56 -35.47
C PRO A 848 -12.84 31.78 -35.66
N GLY A 849 -13.97 32.47 -35.48
CA GLY A 849 -15.31 31.90 -35.68
C GLY A 849 -15.90 31.16 -34.47
N ARG A 850 -15.15 31.05 -33.36
CA ARG A 850 -15.62 30.42 -32.13
C ARG A 850 -16.03 31.47 -31.09
N PRO A 851 -17.27 31.46 -30.57
CA PRO A 851 -17.65 32.32 -29.44
C PRO A 851 -16.83 31.97 -28.19
N LEU A 852 -16.52 33.00 -27.40
CA LEU A 852 -15.72 32.89 -26.19
C LEU A 852 -16.63 32.92 -24.96
N TYR A 853 -16.41 32.02 -24.02
CA TYR A 853 -17.13 31.94 -22.75
C TYR A 853 -16.16 31.88 -21.57
N PHE A 854 -16.49 32.59 -20.49
CA PHE A 854 -15.84 32.42 -19.19
C PHE A 854 -16.56 31.34 -18.38
N LEU A 855 -15.81 30.36 -17.87
CA LEU A 855 -16.32 29.33 -16.98
C LEU A 855 -16.31 29.86 -15.54
N GLU A 856 -17.48 30.28 -15.07
CA GLU A 856 -17.68 30.68 -13.68
C GLU A 856 -18.16 29.48 -12.85
N ILE A 857 -17.60 29.33 -11.65
CA ILE A 857 -18.04 28.32 -10.68
C ILE A 857 -18.59 29.05 -9.46
N GLY A 858 -19.89 28.88 -9.22
CA GLY A 858 -20.59 29.44 -8.08
C GLY A 858 -20.12 28.83 -6.74
N PRO A 859 -20.46 29.47 -5.61
CA PRO A 859 -20.08 28.99 -4.27
C PRO A 859 -20.70 27.63 -3.90
N ASP A 860 -21.77 27.23 -4.58
CA ASP A 860 -22.44 25.92 -4.47
C ASP A 860 -21.88 24.89 -5.47
N GLY A 861 -20.82 25.24 -6.21
CA GLY A 861 -20.22 24.40 -7.25
C GLY A 861 -20.96 24.42 -8.58
N ARG A 862 -22.01 25.23 -8.72
CA ARG A 862 -22.76 25.38 -9.97
C ARG A 862 -21.87 25.99 -11.06
N VAL A 863 -21.85 25.35 -12.22
CA VAL A 863 -21.05 25.79 -13.37
C VAL A 863 -21.89 26.66 -14.30
N ILE A 864 -21.39 27.84 -14.65
CA ILE A 864 -22.04 28.83 -15.51
C ILE A 864 -21.08 29.23 -16.63
N TYR A 865 -21.60 29.26 -17.87
CA TYR A 865 -20.85 29.70 -19.05
C TYR A 865 -21.27 31.13 -19.40
N LEU A 866 -20.44 32.12 -19.04
CA LEU A 866 -20.71 33.52 -19.32
C LEU A 866 -20.16 33.90 -20.69
N PRO A 867 -20.99 34.37 -21.64
CA PRO A 867 -20.48 34.82 -22.94
C PRO A 867 -19.60 36.07 -22.75
N LEU A 868 -18.41 36.03 -23.33
CA LEU A 868 -17.49 37.16 -23.37
C LEU A 868 -17.62 37.86 -24.73
N SER A 869 -18.15 39.08 -24.71
CA SER A 869 -18.36 39.95 -25.89
C SER A 869 -17.07 40.39 -26.54
#